data_AF-A0A814BMG2-F1
#
_entry.id   AF-A0A814BMG2-F1
#
_cell.length_a   1.000
_cell.length_b   1.000
_cell.length_c   1.000
_cell.angle_alpha   90.00
_cell.angle_beta   90.00
_cell.angle_gamma   90.00
#
_symmetry.space_group_name_H-M   'P 1'
#
loop_
_entity.id
_entity.type
_entity.pdbx_description
1 polymer ?
#
loop_
_entity_poly.entity_id
_entity_poly.type
_entity_poly.pdbx_seq_one_letter_code
_entity_poly.pdbx_strand_id
1 'polypeptide(L)'
;MKFLICFLFIEPIFNSITKFDILLNSSRNSLECLDSLKYLEISTSVNRKNIRLTYKKFTKFSQLKTSCYDYSKIPIYSMLIEPDKDLILDSSFNFNKTTKVYLESGFFQSFNNIKGIDINCILVANIFPLNRKSRLFFYYSRFNLYSNGKILESCRLEKSVEFLENVEELQFSFTNKYSEKTYPILFLNKSLIRMSFNGIINVFVKKNILNFVDIETFNQTYNFSVGFLFVKIYNIKLDHKLIHKKLYNGIKLLNIEGHINSVDKNFILMSFKNLKTLNLNVYLKSIYIIFYESNKWLLTLDFKLSVNIRILDEYTYPNSDICLFYNLPKISGLQIFSYKSGPNCTCTKYLIMAQFNRSTYGECRNFRIKNYTPNDAEIIYRLNYEKLAKKFPKENFLQELKKKPFTGFFVLNDQNNETIHLDNVQSYLLFYNSYSSWDNRTAHIFDIWFKPSLTNDEKYSFLNQLVSKLFVYARDNLIDPINYHILECKQNEFLLERLQWEEIGAIDLSKNEGWLIYEMDLEQMKNFLNQGFSKLNNFDISKVTDINEYGPKIHKLIHEMSIYEKMEDQFKLSIDGLIKDYKYEDKMNGFYEAMVVFNDQTDLIGHALYYRTYELERGVGCYIEELYIQENYRRMGLGKILWKELIEDCLQKFNVNYMQWAVLDWNSSAVNFYEKCGAKLLENLRLFRFPSNRIYK
;
A
#
# COMPACT_ATOMS: atom_id res chain seq x y z
N MET A 1 -53.16 36.06 19.28
CA MET A 1 -54.21 35.74 18.26
C MET A 1 -54.28 36.72 17.09
N LYS A 2 -54.11 38.04 17.25
CA LYS A 2 -54.18 38.99 16.11
C LYS A 2 -52.95 39.06 15.20
N PHE A 3 -51.78 38.55 15.62
CA PHE A 3 -50.60 38.38 14.76
C PHE A 3 -50.64 37.10 13.88
N LEU A 4 -51.68 36.28 14.01
CA LEU A 4 -51.77 34.94 13.43
C LEU A 4 -52.39 34.89 12.02
N ILE A 5 -52.89 36.01 11.49
CA ILE A 5 -53.70 36.04 10.26
C ILE A 5 -52.90 36.49 9.03
N CYS A 6 -51.76 37.16 9.19
CA CYS A 6 -50.99 37.66 8.04
C CYS A 6 -50.13 36.60 7.32
N PHE A 7 -49.95 35.40 7.88
CA PHE A 7 -49.17 34.33 7.23
C PHE A 7 -50.03 33.33 6.43
N LEU A 8 -51.35 33.49 6.41
CA LEU A 8 -52.29 32.54 5.78
C LEU A 8 -52.52 32.78 4.28
N PHE A 9 -51.80 33.72 3.64
CA PHE A 9 -52.04 34.10 2.25
C PHE A 9 -50.76 34.22 1.40
N ILE A 10 -49.86 33.24 1.45
CA ILE A 10 -48.90 33.00 0.35
C ILE A 10 -48.72 31.48 0.17
N GLU A 11 -49.11 31.02 -1.02
CA GLU A 11 -48.86 29.73 -1.68
C GLU A 11 -49.53 28.43 -1.17
N PRO A 12 -50.43 27.82 -1.96
CA PRO A 12 -50.68 26.39 -1.90
C PRO A 12 -49.51 25.65 -2.58
N ILE A 13 -49.22 24.41 -2.14
CA ILE A 13 -48.21 23.46 -2.68
C ILE A 13 -46.87 23.40 -1.91
N PHE A 14 -46.81 23.17 -0.58
CA PHE A 14 -45.65 22.47 0.03
C PHE A 14 -46.02 21.81 1.37
N ASN A 15 -46.00 20.47 1.41
CA ASN A 15 -46.02 19.67 2.65
C ASN A 15 -44.66 19.80 3.39
N SER A 16 -44.40 20.93 4.04
CA SER A 16 -43.26 21.10 4.94
C SER A 16 -43.74 21.46 6.33
N ILE A 17 -43.60 20.54 7.28
CA ILE A 17 -43.88 20.78 8.70
C ILE A 17 -42.99 21.95 9.18
N THR A 18 -43.61 23.03 9.65
CA THR A 18 -42.96 24.24 10.14
C THR A 18 -42.83 24.23 11.68
N LYS A 19 -42.07 25.17 12.27
CA LYS A 19 -42.06 25.37 13.74
C LYS A 19 -43.46 25.61 14.31
N PHE A 20 -44.36 26.14 13.49
CA PHE A 20 -45.74 26.43 13.85
C PHE A 20 -46.57 25.15 14.04
N ASP A 21 -46.31 24.11 13.26
CA ASP A 21 -47.00 22.82 13.39
C ASP A 21 -46.57 22.06 14.67
N ILE A 22 -45.32 22.21 15.08
CA ILE A 22 -44.83 21.70 16.38
C ILE A 22 -45.50 22.44 17.54
N LEU A 23 -45.68 23.76 17.40
CA LEU A 23 -46.38 24.61 18.38
C LEU A 23 -47.84 24.23 18.56
N LEU A 24 -48.57 24.05 17.44
CA LEU A 24 -49.98 23.66 17.45
C LEU A 24 -50.20 22.28 18.09
N ASN A 25 -49.20 21.41 18.04
CA ASN A 25 -49.21 20.10 18.70
C ASN A 25 -48.55 20.12 20.09
N SER A 26 -48.22 21.29 20.65
CA SER A 26 -47.65 21.35 22.00
C SER A 26 -48.72 21.06 23.06
N SER A 27 -48.36 20.27 24.07
CA SER A 27 -49.26 19.92 25.18
C SER A 27 -49.36 21.03 26.23
N ARG A 28 -48.49 22.04 26.14
CA ARG A 28 -48.36 23.14 27.10
C ARG A 28 -47.95 24.44 26.38
N ASN A 29 -48.89 25.38 26.28
CA ASN A 29 -48.66 26.74 25.78
C ASN A 29 -48.03 27.64 26.85
N SER A 30 -46.89 27.25 27.42
CA SER A 30 -46.14 28.11 28.36
C SER A 30 -45.11 28.97 27.62
N LEU A 31 -44.81 30.16 28.16
CA LEU A 31 -43.80 31.08 27.59
C LEU A 31 -42.43 30.38 27.44
N GLU A 32 -42.06 29.52 28.38
CA GLU A 32 -40.82 28.74 28.32
C GLU A 32 -40.77 27.77 27.13
N CYS A 33 -41.90 27.18 26.75
CA CYS A 33 -42.01 26.29 25.59
C CYS A 33 -41.95 27.06 24.25
N LEU A 34 -42.38 28.32 24.24
CA LEU A 34 -42.22 29.20 23.08
C LEU A 34 -40.76 29.62 22.91
N ASP A 35 -40.13 30.00 24.02
CA ASP A 35 -38.73 30.44 24.05
C ASP A 35 -37.74 29.35 23.61
N SER A 36 -38.03 28.07 23.87
CA SER A 36 -37.16 26.97 23.45
C SER A 36 -37.09 26.78 21.92
N LEU A 37 -38.08 27.28 21.15
CA LEU A 37 -38.10 27.17 19.69
C LEU A 37 -37.05 28.01 18.98
N LYS A 38 -36.47 29.01 19.65
CA LYS A 38 -35.38 29.81 19.08
C LYS A 38 -34.11 28.99 18.87
N TYR A 39 -33.95 27.90 19.62
CA TYR A 39 -32.82 26.98 19.52
C TYR A 39 -33.07 25.83 18.54
N LEU A 40 -34.31 25.63 18.11
CA LEU A 40 -34.68 24.53 17.22
C LEU A 40 -34.60 24.97 15.75
N GLU A 41 -34.04 24.14 14.89
CA GLU A 41 -34.13 24.21 13.44
C GLU A 41 -34.74 22.93 12.89
N ILE A 42 -35.57 23.06 11.87
CA ILE A 42 -36.29 21.94 11.25
C ILE A 42 -35.87 21.87 9.79
N SER A 43 -35.42 20.71 9.37
CA SER A 43 -35.06 20.43 7.98
C SER A 43 -35.72 19.14 7.51
N THR A 44 -36.14 19.10 6.24
CA THR A 44 -36.73 17.91 5.62
C THR A 44 -35.73 17.23 4.69
N SER A 45 -35.81 15.90 4.57
CA SER A 45 -35.03 15.19 3.54
C SER A 45 -35.51 15.50 2.12
N VAL A 46 -34.67 15.22 1.11
CA VAL A 46 -34.97 15.45 -0.32
C VAL A 46 -36.28 14.77 -0.75
N ASN A 47 -36.64 13.64 -0.14
CA ASN A 47 -37.88 12.90 -0.42
C ASN A 47 -39.10 13.39 0.38
N ARG A 48 -38.97 14.48 1.16
CA ARG A 48 -40.00 15.18 1.95
C ARG A 48 -40.82 14.35 2.95
N LYS A 49 -40.46 13.09 3.21
CA LYS A 49 -41.16 12.22 4.17
C LYS A 49 -40.57 12.23 5.58
N ASN A 50 -39.31 12.66 5.75
CA ASN A 50 -38.58 12.56 7.01
C ASN A 50 -38.07 13.92 7.49
N ILE A 51 -38.20 14.16 8.80
CA ILE A 51 -37.80 15.41 9.46
C ILE A 51 -36.54 15.21 10.30
N ARG A 52 -35.62 16.18 10.22
CA ARG A 52 -34.47 16.32 11.09
C ARG A 52 -34.65 17.56 11.97
N LEU A 53 -34.53 17.36 13.28
CA LEU A 53 -34.52 18.42 14.28
C LEU A 53 -33.07 18.74 14.65
N THR A 54 -32.69 20.01 14.62
CA THR A 54 -31.37 20.47 15.04
C THR A 54 -31.51 21.49 16.15
N TYR A 55 -31.08 21.15 17.35
CA TYR A 55 -31.00 22.06 18.48
C TYR A 55 -29.61 22.69 18.52
N LYS A 56 -29.52 24.00 18.34
CA LYS A 56 -28.26 24.75 18.36
C LYS A 56 -28.40 26.11 19.02
N LYS A 57 -27.27 26.79 19.28
CA LYS A 57 -27.23 28.13 19.89
C LYS A 57 -27.70 28.21 21.35
N PHE A 58 -27.60 27.11 22.10
CA PHE A 58 -28.01 27.04 23.51
C PHE A 58 -26.81 26.82 24.43
N THR A 59 -26.93 27.28 25.68
CA THR A 59 -25.85 27.26 26.68
C THR A 59 -26.18 26.44 27.94
N LYS A 60 -27.42 25.96 28.07
CA LYS A 60 -27.87 25.02 29.12
C LYS A 60 -28.95 24.08 28.57
N PHE A 61 -28.93 22.81 28.95
CA PHE A 61 -29.93 21.83 28.49
C PHE A 61 -31.37 22.16 28.89
N SER A 62 -31.55 22.80 30.05
CA SER A 62 -32.86 23.30 30.52
C SER A 62 -33.54 24.27 29.56
N GLN A 63 -32.81 24.85 28.59
CA GLN A 63 -33.35 25.75 27.57
C GLN A 63 -34.11 25.03 26.44
N LEU A 64 -33.91 23.72 26.26
CA LEU A 64 -34.46 22.99 25.11
C LEU A 64 -35.90 22.51 25.30
N LYS A 65 -36.40 22.49 26.54
CA LYS A 65 -37.79 22.16 26.96
C LYS A 65 -38.48 21.12 26.06
N THR A 66 -37.78 20.03 25.73
CA THR A 66 -38.21 19.08 24.69
C THR A 66 -39.48 18.32 25.07
N SER A 67 -39.79 18.23 26.35
CA SER A 67 -41.04 17.68 26.89
C SER A 67 -42.29 18.50 26.59
N CYS A 68 -42.17 19.76 26.14
CA CYS A 68 -43.33 20.59 25.82
C CYS A 68 -44.11 20.10 24.59
N TYR A 69 -43.43 19.42 23.68
CA TYR A 69 -43.94 19.16 22.34
C TYR A 69 -44.42 17.71 22.19
N ASP A 70 -45.55 17.53 21.51
CA ASP A 70 -45.98 16.21 21.04
C ASP A 70 -45.47 15.98 19.61
N TYR A 71 -44.62 14.97 19.46
CA TYR A 71 -44.05 14.54 18.19
C TYR A 71 -44.82 13.37 17.56
N SER A 72 -45.96 12.97 18.14
CA SER A 72 -46.74 11.79 17.72
C SER A 72 -47.20 11.81 16.27
N LYS A 73 -47.40 13.01 15.73
CA LYS A 73 -47.87 13.25 14.37
C LYS A 73 -46.74 13.65 13.40
N ILE A 74 -45.49 13.65 13.85
CA ILE A 74 -44.36 14.19 13.10
C ILE A 74 -43.37 13.06 12.77
N PRO A 75 -43.06 12.81 11.49
CA PRO A 75 -42.13 11.77 11.06
C PRO A 75 -40.66 12.18 11.30
N ILE A 76 -40.23 12.22 12.56
CA ILE A 76 -38.85 12.62 12.92
C ILE A 76 -37.90 11.46 12.71
N TYR A 77 -36.96 11.60 11.77
CA TYR A 77 -35.95 10.58 11.50
C TYR A 77 -34.66 10.78 12.31
N SER A 78 -34.26 12.04 12.56
CA SER A 78 -33.02 12.31 13.28
C SER A 78 -33.07 13.58 14.12
N MET A 79 -32.22 13.61 15.14
CA MET A 79 -32.00 14.78 15.99
C MET A 79 -30.51 15.09 16.12
N LEU A 80 -30.13 16.36 15.98
CA LEU A 80 -28.79 16.85 16.27
C LEU A 80 -28.87 17.83 17.44
N ILE A 81 -27.99 17.67 18.42
CA ILE A 81 -27.89 18.52 19.61
C ILE A 81 -26.48 19.09 19.64
N GLU A 82 -26.40 20.41 19.49
CA GLU A 82 -25.14 21.15 19.32
C GLU A 82 -25.14 22.41 20.20
N PRO A 83 -24.70 22.30 21.46
CA PRO A 83 -24.57 23.47 22.33
C PRO A 83 -23.44 24.40 21.84
N ASP A 84 -23.53 25.69 22.19
CA ASP A 84 -22.52 26.70 21.85
C ASP A 84 -21.17 26.49 22.59
N LYS A 85 -21.19 25.67 23.63
CA LYS A 85 -20.03 25.34 24.46
C LYS A 85 -20.13 23.93 24.99
N ASP A 86 -19.02 23.39 25.48
CA ASP A 86 -18.98 22.07 26.12
C ASP A 86 -19.93 22.00 27.33
N LEU A 87 -21.00 21.19 27.25
CA LEU A 87 -22.00 21.02 28.33
C LEU A 87 -21.99 19.63 28.96
N ILE A 88 -22.34 19.58 30.25
CA ILE A 88 -22.60 18.32 30.96
C ILE A 88 -24.04 17.90 30.63
N LEU A 89 -24.23 16.68 30.14
CA LEU A 89 -25.56 16.10 29.94
C LEU A 89 -26.14 15.73 31.30
N ASP A 90 -27.23 16.39 31.68
CA ASP A 90 -27.91 16.26 32.97
C ASP A 90 -29.40 15.94 32.81
N SER A 91 -30.12 15.80 33.93
CA SER A 91 -31.54 15.43 33.97
C SER A 91 -32.48 16.52 33.45
N SER A 92 -32.01 17.73 33.16
CA SER A 92 -32.83 18.80 32.58
C SER A 92 -33.15 18.57 31.10
N PHE A 93 -32.41 17.68 30.43
CA PHE A 93 -32.72 17.23 29.08
C PHE A 93 -33.63 16.00 29.11
N ASN A 94 -34.95 16.20 28.99
CA ASN A 94 -35.93 15.12 29.12
C ASN A 94 -37.08 15.25 28.12
N PHE A 95 -37.45 14.14 27.47
CA PHE A 95 -38.62 14.08 26.60
C PHE A 95 -39.88 13.70 27.41
N ASN A 96 -41.05 14.08 26.91
CA ASN A 96 -42.29 13.64 27.54
C ASN A 96 -42.50 12.14 27.27
N LYS A 97 -42.74 11.36 28.33
CA LYS A 97 -42.91 9.90 28.29
C LYS A 97 -44.05 9.44 27.39
N THR A 98 -45.06 10.29 27.17
CA THR A 98 -46.23 9.97 26.34
C THR A 98 -46.05 10.32 24.86
N THR A 99 -44.97 11.03 24.51
CA THR A 99 -44.74 11.43 23.13
C THR A 99 -44.51 10.18 22.29
N LYS A 100 -45.41 9.91 21.34
CA LYS A 100 -45.14 8.93 20.28
C LYS A 100 -44.23 9.62 19.25
N VAL A 101 -43.40 8.90 18.54
CA VAL A 101 -42.69 9.45 17.37
C VAL A 101 -43.02 8.54 16.20
N TYR A 102 -43.47 9.12 15.11
CA TYR A 102 -43.72 8.37 13.88
C TYR A 102 -42.38 8.06 13.22
N LEU A 103 -42.01 6.78 13.13
CA LEU A 103 -40.69 6.32 12.70
C LEU A 103 -40.81 5.26 11.60
N GLU A 104 -40.69 5.66 10.33
CA GLU A 104 -40.64 4.71 9.20
C GLU A 104 -39.34 3.88 9.20
N SER A 105 -38.24 4.43 9.69
CA SER A 105 -36.95 3.73 9.82
C SER A 105 -36.12 4.36 10.95
N GLY A 106 -35.30 3.56 11.64
CA GLY A 106 -34.70 3.84 12.96
C GLY A 106 -34.31 5.30 13.25
N PHE A 107 -34.60 5.75 14.47
CA PHE A 107 -34.32 7.10 14.94
C PHE A 107 -32.87 7.25 15.41
N PHE A 108 -32.18 8.29 14.94
CA PHE A 108 -30.78 8.55 15.27
C PHE A 108 -30.62 9.92 15.97
N GLN A 109 -29.92 9.95 17.11
CA GLN A 109 -29.60 11.20 17.81
C GLN A 109 -28.09 11.43 17.84
N SER A 110 -27.67 12.61 17.40
CA SER A 110 -26.28 13.05 17.42
C SER A 110 -26.07 14.14 18.46
N PHE A 111 -25.00 14.02 19.24
CA PHE A 111 -24.58 14.97 20.25
C PHE A 111 -23.19 15.49 19.89
N ASN A 112 -23.06 16.81 19.79
CA ASN A 112 -21.79 17.50 19.60
C ASN A 112 -21.39 18.18 20.91
N ASN A 113 -20.09 18.31 21.19
CA ASN A 113 -19.55 19.13 22.29
C ASN A 113 -20.13 18.78 23.67
N ILE A 114 -20.27 17.50 24.00
CA ILE A 114 -20.69 17.08 25.35
C ILE A 114 -19.45 16.90 26.22
N LYS A 115 -19.35 17.65 27.32
CA LYS A 115 -18.21 17.61 28.27
C LYS A 115 -18.19 16.36 29.16
N GLY A 116 -19.34 15.70 29.28
CA GLY A 116 -19.53 14.48 30.04
C GLY A 116 -20.97 14.36 30.53
N ILE A 117 -21.22 13.41 31.42
CA ILE A 117 -22.56 12.99 31.78
C ILE A 117 -22.69 12.91 33.30
N ASP A 118 -23.76 13.48 33.84
CA ASP A 118 -24.03 13.43 35.28
C ASP A 118 -24.68 12.10 35.68
N ILE A 119 -24.09 11.38 36.64
CA ILE A 119 -24.55 10.05 37.09
C ILE A 119 -25.80 10.13 37.99
N ASN A 120 -26.10 11.29 38.57
CA ASN A 120 -27.35 11.50 39.32
C ASN A 120 -28.56 11.64 38.38
N CYS A 121 -28.32 11.57 37.07
CA CYS A 121 -29.33 11.42 36.06
C CYS A 121 -29.94 10.02 36.12
N ILE A 122 -30.91 9.81 37.02
CA ILE A 122 -31.80 8.62 37.08
C ILE A 122 -32.63 8.46 35.77
N LEU A 123 -32.49 9.35 34.79
CA LEU A 123 -33.46 9.57 33.71
C LEU A 123 -32.85 9.57 32.31
N VAL A 124 -31.70 8.95 32.09
CA VAL A 124 -31.27 8.66 30.71
C VAL A 124 -32.20 7.64 30.04
N ALA A 125 -33.02 6.91 30.82
CA ALA A 125 -34.15 6.11 30.33
C ALA A 125 -35.22 6.94 29.59
N ASN A 126 -35.35 8.25 29.86
CA ASN A 126 -36.40 9.13 29.33
C ASN A 126 -35.92 10.17 28.31
N ILE A 127 -34.70 10.02 27.78
CA ILE A 127 -34.25 10.79 26.60
C ILE A 127 -35.03 10.36 25.34
N PHE A 128 -35.91 9.35 25.43
CA PHE A 128 -36.58 8.76 24.28
C PHE A 128 -38.06 8.45 24.53
N PRO A 129 -38.89 8.52 23.47
CA PRO A 129 -40.23 7.94 23.49
C PRO A 129 -40.11 6.42 23.73
N LEU A 130 -40.77 5.91 24.79
CA LEU A 130 -40.64 4.54 25.34
C LEU A 130 -40.95 3.37 24.37
N ASN A 131 -41.30 3.65 23.12
CA ASN A 131 -41.84 2.65 22.21
C ASN A 131 -40.78 1.95 21.33
N ARG A 132 -39.52 2.45 21.26
CA ARG A 132 -38.42 1.83 20.49
C ARG A 132 -37.04 2.11 21.11
N LYS A 133 -36.08 1.21 20.86
CA LYS A 133 -34.67 1.41 21.22
C LYS A 133 -34.01 2.47 20.33
N SER A 134 -33.04 3.18 20.89
CA SER A 134 -32.44 4.38 20.28
C SER A 134 -30.99 4.21 19.88
N ARG A 135 -30.55 5.04 18.94
CA ARG A 135 -29.20 5.03 18.38
C ARG A 135 -28.51 6.37 18.63
N LEU A 136 -27.39 6.36 19.32
CA LEU A 136 -26.69 7.57 19.73
C LEU A 136 -25.33 7.71 19.07
N PHE A 137 -25.03 8.94 18.67
CA PHE A 137 -23.80 9.33 18.00
C PHE A 137 -23.19 10.50 18.75
N PHE A 138 -21.91 10.41 19.05
CA PHE A 138 -21.19 11.49 19.74
C PHE A 138 -20.03 11.99 18.88
N TYR A 139 -19.91 13.31 18.78
CA TYR A 139 -18.83 14.01 18.09
C TYR A 139 -18.23 15.07 19.01
N TYR A 140 -16.91 15.28 18.92
CA TYR A 140 -16.17 16.29 19.69
C TYR A 140 -16.44 16.26 21.20
N SER A 141 -16.86 15.11 21.74
CA SER A 141 -17.37 14.98 23.11
C SER A 141 -16.34 14.34 24.03
N ARG A 142 -16.34 14.73 25.31
CA ARG A 142 -15.52 14.17 26.39
C ARG A 142 -16.41 13.33 27.30
N PHE A 143 -16.08 12.06 27.49
CA PHE A 143 -16.88 11.14 28.31
C PHE A 143 -16.44 11.10 29.77
N ASN A 144 -16.43 12.26 30.43
CA ASN A 144 -16.22 12.33 31.88
C ASN A 144 -17.53 12.02 32.61
N LEU A 145 -17.46 11.35 33.75
CA LEU A 145 -18.60 11.23 34.65
C LEU A 145 -18.59 12.37 35.67
N TYR A 146 -19.77 12.93 35.90
CA TYR A 146 -19.99 13.98 36.89
C TYR A 146 -20.99 13.50 37.94
N SER A 147 -20.90 14.00 39.17
CA SER A 147 -21.98 13.92 40.14
C SER A 147 -22.22 15.32 40.70
N ASN A 148 -23.44 15.83 40.56
CA ASN A 148 -23.80 17.20 40.95
C ASN A 148 -22.84 18.25 40.34
N GLY A 149 -22.49 18.08 39.07
CA GLY A 149 -21.60 19.00 38.34
C GLY A 149 -20.11 18.93 38.68
N LYS A 150 -19.66 18.04 39.58
CA LYS A 150 -18.24 17.79 39.87
C LYS A 150 -17.74 16.53 39.16
N ILE A 151 -16.52 16.58 38.60
CA ILE A 151 -15.88 15.41 37.96
C ILE A 151 -15.62 14.32 39.00
N LEU A 152 -15.91 13.08 38.62
CA LEU A 152 -15.52 11.90 39.40
C LEU A 152 -14.10 11.46 39.03
N GLU A 153 -13.20 11.45 40.00
CA GLU A 153 -11.78 11.08 39.80
C GLU A 153 -11.44 9.64 40.17
N SER A 154 -12.37 8.89 40.77
CA SER A 154 -12.24 7.46 41.08
C SER A 154 -13.62 6.86 41.30
N CYS A 155 -13.87 5.64 40.87
CA CYS A 155 -15.20 5.05 40.92
C CYS A 155 -15.28 3.82 41.83
N ARG A 156 -15.85 4.01 43.03
CA ARG A 156 -16.66 2.99 43.69
C ARG A 156 -18.11 3.47 43.61
N LEU A 157 -18.90 2.86 42.74
CA LEU A 157 -20.34 3.11 42.72
C LEU A 157 -20.99 2.22 43.79
N GLU A 158 -21.64 2.83 44.78
CA GLU A 158 -22.40 2.11 45.82
C GLU A 158 -23.74 1.57 45.30
N LYS A 159 -24.20 2.02 44.13
CA LYS A 159 -25.47 1.61 43.50
C LYS A 159 -25.28 1.23 42.04
N SER A 160 -26.05 0.26 41.58
CA SER A 160 -26.20 -0.09 40.16
C SER A 160 -26.91 1.05 39.43
N VAL A 161 -26.14 1.98 38.86
CA VAL A 161 -26.70 3.04 38.01
C VAL A 161 -26.94 2.45 36.61
N GLU A 162 -28.20 2.31 36.23
CA GLU A 162 -28.57 1.85 34.89
C GLU A 162 -28.48 3.01 33.89
N PHE A 163 -27.32 3.14 33.26
CA PHE A 163 -27.04 4.20 32.28
C PHE A 163 -27.61 3.84 30.89
N LEU A 164 -28.35 4.71 30.19
CA LEU A 164 -28.86 4.44 28.81
C LEU A 164 -29.77 3.20 28.65
N GLU A 165 -30.77 3.00 29.51
CA GLU A 165 -31.68 1.82 29.50
C GLU A 165 -32.37 1.48 28.16
N ASN A 166 -32.52 2.45 27.24
CA ASN A 166 -33.23 2.28 25.96
C ASN A 166 -32.35 2.47 24.71
N VAL A 167 -31.04 2.22 24.81
CA VAL A 167 -30.11 2.37 23.69
C VAL A 167 -29.73 1.01 23.10
N GLU A 168 -29.88 0.86 21.78
CA GLU A 168 -29.44 -0.33 21.03
C GLU A 168 -28.12 -0.13 20.30
N GLU A 169 -27.78 1.11 19.94
CA GLU A 169 -26.60 1.44 19.15
C GLU A 169 -25.86 2.65 19.72
N LEU A 170 -24.55 2.50 19.88
CA LEU A 170 -23.64 3.58 20.27
C LEU A 170 -22.56 3.76 19.22
N GLN A 171 -22.37 4.98 18.74
CA GLN A 171 -21.31 5.35 17.83
C GLN A 171 -20.43 6.46 18.40
N PHE A 172 -19.12 6.25 18.28
CA PHE A 172 -18.10 7.20 18.68
C PHE A 172 -17.24 7.63 17.49
N SER A 173 -16.95 8.91 17.40
CA SER A 173 -15.97 9.50 16.48
C SER A 173 -14.59 9.58 17.14
N PHE A 174 -13.53 9.60 16.32
CA PHE A 174 -12.14 9.90 16.70
C PHE A 174 -11.97 11.26 17.36
N THR A 175 -12.94 12.15 17.19
CA THR A 175 -12.95 13.47 17.85
C THR A 175 -13.31 13.39 19.33
N ASN A 176 -13.84 12.24 19.78
CA ASN A 176 -14.20 12.05 21.18
C ASN A 176 -12.99 11.78 22.07
N LYS A 177 -13.04 12.29 23.29
CA LYS A 177 -12.04 12.07 24.34
C LYS A 177 -12.65 11.26 25.48
N TYR A 178 -11.83 10.46 26.14
CA TYR A 178 -12.28 9.53 27.18
C TYR A 178 -11.47 9.73 28.46
N SER A 179 -12.11 9.47 29.59
CA SER A 179 -11.45 9.41 30.90
C SER A 179 -11.12 7.95 31.23
N GLU A 180 -9.84 7.64 31.37
CA GLU A 180 -9.35 6.30 31.72
C GLU A 180 -9.98 5.79 33.02
N LYS A 181 -10.30 6.70 33.96
CA LYS A 181 -10.78 6.35 35.30
C LYS A 181 -12.28 6.01 35.38
N THR A 182 -13.09 6.47 34.41
CA THR A 182 -14.57 6.43 34.53
C THR A 182 -15.28 5.80 33.33
N TYR A 183 -14.55 5.47 32.27
CA TYR A 183 -15.13 5.02 31.00
C TYR A 183 -15.82 3.64 31.02
N PRO A 184 -15.31 2.59 31.71
CA PRO A 184 -15.97 1.28 31.73
C PRO A 184 -17.40 1.30 32.29
N ILE A 185 -17.69 2.28 33.15
CA ILE A 185 -18.96 2.40 33.88
C ILE A 185 -20.13 2.73 32.97
N LEU A 186 -19.89 3.48 31.88
CA LEU A 186 -20.93 3.80 30.89
C LEU A 186 -21.55 2.56 30.26
N PHE A 187 -20.89 1.40 30.35
CA PHE A 187 -21.28 0.15 29.73
C PHE A 187 -21.67 -0.95 30.73
N LEU A 188 -21.66 -0.64 32.04
CA LEU A 188 -22.03 -1.60 33.08
C LEU A 188 -23.48 -2.07 32.91
N ASN A 189 -23.69 -3.39 32.94
CA ASN A 189 -25.01 -4.04 32.81
C ASN A 189 -25.77 -3.64 31.53
N LYS A 190 -25.08 -3.48 30.40
CA LYS A 190 -25.69 -3.10 29.11
C LYS A 190 -25.60 -4.21 28.06
N SER A 191 -26.67 -4.34 27.27
CA SER A 191 -26.69 -5.14 26.06
C SER A 191 -27.01 -4.27 24.85
N LEU A 192 -26.01 -4.04 24.00
CA LEU A 192 -26.14 -3.28 22.76
C LEU A 192 -26.30 -4.24 21.59
N ILE A 193 -27.15 -3.85 20.63
CA ILE A 193 -27.23 -4.54 19.34
C ILE A 193 -25.97 -4.19 18.53
N ARG A 194 -25.57 -2.91 18.53
CA ARG A 194 -24.43 -2.43 17.74
C ARG A 194 -23.56 -1.43 18.51
N MET A 195 -22.27 -1.47 18.27
CA MET A 195 -21.32 -0.45 18.70
C MET A 195 -20.39 -0.08 17.54
N SER A 196 -20.07 1.21 17.38
CA SER A 196 -19.27 1.71 16.28
C SER A 196 -18.19 2.69 16.75
N PHE A 197 -16.97 2.54 16.27
CA PHE A 197 -15.87 3.49 16.48
C PHE A 197 -15.33 3.95 15.15
N ASN A 198 -15.32 5.27 14.91
CA ASN A 198 -14.95 5.85 13.62
C ASN A 198 -13.66 6.67 13.72
N GLY A 199 -12.60 6.25 13.00
CA GLY A 199 -11.37 7.03 12.84
C GLY A 199 -10.29 6.71 13.87
N ILE A 200 -10.19 5.46 14.30
CA ILE A 200 -9.15 5.03 15.23
C ILE A 200 -7.79 5.12 14.53
N ILE A 201 -6.84 5.80 15.16
CA ILE A 201 -5.43 5.89 14.76
C ILE A 201 -4.53 5.26 15.84
N ASN A 202 -3.26 4.99 15.54
CA ASN A 202 -2.32 4.37 16.50
C ASN A 202 -2.22 5.11 17.85
N VAL A 203 -2.33 6.45 17.87
CA VAL A 203 -2.37 7.24 19.12
C VAL A 203 -3.55 6.85 20.01
N PHE A 204 -4.70 6.50 19.43
CA PHE A 204 -5.90 6.08 20.16
C PHE A 204 -5.78 4.65 20.69
N VAL A 205 -5.08 3.76 19.96
CA VAL A 205 -4.75 2.41 20.43
C VAL A 205 -3.79 2.48 21.62
N LYS A 206 -2.77 3.35 21.57
CA LYS A 206 -1.84 3.57 22.70
C LYS A 206 -2.55 4.12 23.95
N LYS A 207 -3.55 4.99 23.76
CA LYS A 207 -4.44 5.49 24.84
C LYS A 207 -5.53 4.49 25.23
N ASN A 208 -5.51 3.29 24.66
CA ASN A 208 -6.22 2.11 25.13
C ASN A 208 -7.76 2.24 25.23
N ILE A 209 -8.35 3.09 24.40
CA ILE A 209 -9.80 3.41 24.43
C ILE A 209 -10.68 2.18 24.13
N LEU A 210 -10.19 1.24 23.31
CA LEU A 210 -10.91 0.00 22.99
C LEU A 210 -10.69 -1.11 24.02
N ASN A 211 -9.68 -0.99 24.88
CA ASN A 211 -9.30 -2.06 25.80
C ASN A 211 -9.77 -1.85 27.23
N PHE A 212 -10.14 -0.62 27.59
CA PHE A 212 -10.54 -0.26 28.95
C PHE A 212 -9.48 -0.74 29.97
N VAL A 213 -8.32 -0.07 29.94
CA VAL A 213 -7.26 -0.26 30.94
C VAL A 213 -7.91 -0.13 32.32
N ASP A 214 -7.60 -1.07 33.20
CA ASP A 214 -8.09 -1.15 34.58
C ASP A 214 -9.35 -1.98 34.88
N ILE A 215 -9.92 -2.76 33.94
CA ILE A 215 -10.98 -3.74 34.28
C ILE A 215 -10.59 -4.63 35.46
N GLU A 216 -9.31 -4.99 35.59
CA GLU A 216 -8.83 -5.89 36.64
C GLU A 216 -8.83 -5.24 38.04
N THR A 217 -8.83 -3.90 38.12
CA THR A 217 -8.97 -3.18 39.40
C THR A 217 -10.42 -3.10 39.89
N PHE A 218 -11.39 -3.34 39.01
CA PHE A 218 -12.80 -3.37 39.35
C PHE A 218 -13.23 -4.82 39.64
N ASN A 219 -13.30 -5.20 40.92
CA ASN A 219 -13.79 -6.50 41.41
C ASN A 219 -15.30 -6.76 41.13
N GLN A 220 -15.90 -6.15 40.11
CA GLN A 220 -17.32 -6.28 39.77
C GLN A 220 -17.51 -7.13 38.51
N THR A 221 -18.56 -7.95 38.49
CA THR A 221 -18.97 -8.71 37.30
C THR A 221 -19.56 -7.76 36.26
N TYR A 222 -18.83 -7.54 35.17
CA TYR A 222 -19.28 -6.73 34.04
C TYR A 222 -20.25 -7.51 33.14
N ASN A 223 -21.55 -7.27 33.28
CA ASN A 223 -22.55 -7.79 32.34
C ASN A 223 -22.70 -6.88 31.12
N PHE A 224 -21.62 -6.73 30.33
CA PHE A 224 -21.64 -6.00 29.07
C PHE A 224 -21.69 -6.96 27.89
N SER A 225 -22.58 -6.70 26.93
CA SER A 225 -22.64 -7.46 25.68
C SER A 225 -22.92 -6.55 24.49
N VAL A 226 -22.26 -6.84 23.37
CA VAL A 226 -22.47 -6.16 22.09
C VAL A 226 -22.71 -7.24 21.03
N GLY A 227 -23.78 -7.11 20.25
CA GLY A 227 -24.04 -8.03 19.13
C GLY A 227 -23.08 -7.82 17.96
N PHE A 228 -22.95 -6.57 17.51
CA PHE A 228 -22.19 -6.20 16.32
C PHE A 228 -21.22 -5.04 16.61
N LEU A 229 -19.95 -5.18 16.29
CA LEU A 229 -18.93 -4.15 16.50
C LEU A 229 -18.38 -3.66 15.15
N PHE A 230 -18.39 -2.35 14.94
CA PHE A 230 -17.85 -1.67 13.76
C PHE A 230 -16.67 -0.80 14.16
N VAL A 231 -15.56 -0.92 13.46
CA VAL A 231 -14.32 -0.22 13.77
C VAL A 231 -13.73 0.34 12.49
N LYS A 232 -13.73 1.66 12.32
CA LYS A 232 -12.97 2.32 11.25
C LYS A 232 -11.59 2.68 11.73
N ILE A 233 -10.57 2.16 11.06
CA ILE A 233 -9.16 2.28 11.41
C ILE A 233 -8.39 3.07 10.35
N TYR A 234 -7.27 3.67 10.76
CA TYR A 234 -6.35 4.36 9.86
C TYR A 234 -4.89 4.03 10.23
N ASN A 235 -4.24 3.26 9.36
CA ASN A 235 -2.85 2.77 9.48
C ASN A 235 -2.56 2.08 10.81
N ILE A 236 -3.35 1.05 11.14
CA ILE A 236 -3.27 0.33 12.42
C ILE A 236 -2.73 -1.08 12.23
N LYS A 237 -1.95 -1.56 13.22
CA LYS A 237 -1.62 -2.98 13.39
C LYS A 237 -2.82 -3.73 13.98
N LEU A 238 -3.27 -4.78 13.31
CA LEU A 238 -4.29 -5.69 13.84
C LEU A 238 -3.62 -6.70 14.78
N ASP A 239 -3.72 -6.47 16.09
CA ASP A 239 -3.23 -7.39 17.12
C ASP A 239 -4.23 -7.56 18.28
N HIS A 240 -3.88 -8.38 19.26
CA HIS A 240 -4.71 -8.64 20.45
C HIS A 240 -4.97 -7.39 21.31
N LYS A 241 -4.22 -6.29 21.11
CA LYS A 241 -4.41 -5.01 21.80
C LYS A 241 -5.40 -4.11 21.07
N LEU A 242 -5.91 -4.49 19.90
CA LEU A 242 -6.91 -3.67 19.24
C LEU A 242 -8.26 -3.75 19.98
N ILE A 243 -8.69 -4.93 20.39
CA ILE A 243 -10.00 -5.16 21.03
C ILE A 243 -9.83 -6.13 22.18
N HIS A 244 -10.17 -5.69 23.40
CA HIS A 244 -9.96 -6.50 24.59
C HIS A 244 -11.04 -7.57 24.78
N LYS A 245 -10.62 -8.83 24.80
CA LYS A 245 -11.49 -10.03 24.81
C LYS A 245 -12.53 -10.07 25.92
N LYS A 246 -12.21 -9.64 27.15
CA LYS A 246 -13.12 -9.78 28.31
C LYS A 246 -14.42 -8.98 28.14
N LEU A 247 -14.34 -7.81 27.49
CA LEU A 247 -15.51 -6.93 27.30
C LEU A 247 -16.38 -7.37 26.13
N TYR A 248 -15.73 -7.90 25.10
CA TYR A 248 -16.31 -8.05 23.77
C TYR A 248 -16.54 -9.52 23.41
N ASN A 249 -16.47 -10.42 24.39
CA ASN A 249 -16.65 -11.86 24.19
C ASN A 249 -18.05 -12.24 23.64
N GLY A 250 -19.03 -11.36 23.79
CA GLY A 250 -20.40 -11.55 23.27
C GLY A 250 -20.61 -11.19 21.79
N ILE A 251 -19.60 -10.65 21.10
CA ILE A 251 -19.74 -10.19 19.71
C ILE A 251 -20.02 -11.36 18.77
N LYS A 252 -21.02 -11.19 17.92
CA LYS A 252 -21.38 -12.10 16.82
C LYS A 252 -20.77 -11.66 15.49
N LEU A 253 -20.65 -10.35 15.25
CA LEU A 253 -20.05 -9.78 14.04
C LEU A 253 -19.05 -8.68 14.38
N LEU A 254 -17.84 -8.80 13.83
CA LEU A 254 -16.81 -7.76 13.87
C LEU A 254 -16.59 -7.21 12.47
N ASN A 255 -16.72 -5.90 12.29
CA ASN A 255 -16.52 -5.22 11.02
C ASN A 255 -15.40 -4.19 11.17
N ILE A 256 -14.27 -4.42 10.52
CA ILE A 256 -13.14 -3.50 10.47
C ILE A 256 -13.10 -2.85 9.10
N GLU A 257 -12.95 -1.53 9.05
CA GLU A 257 -12.91 -0.77 7.80
C GLU A 257 -11.71 0.20 7.79
N GLY A 258 -10.92 0.22 6.72
CA GLY A 258 -9.85 1.21 6.52
C GLY A 258 -8.48 0.60 6.21
N HIS A 259 -7.41 1.32 6.55
CA HIS A 259 -6.03 0.92 6.24
C HIS A 259 -5.40 0.11 7.39
N ILE A 260 -4.92 -1.08 7.05
CA ILE A 260 -4.15 -1.98 7.91
C ILE A 260 -2.68 -1.85 7.55
N ASN A 261 -1.82 -1.77 8.57
CA ASN A 261 -0.36 -1.69 8.42
C ASN A 261 0.36 -3.03 8.70
N SER A 262 -0.23 -3.90 9.53
CA SER A 262 0.25 -5.27 9.73
C SER A 262 -0.82 -6.09 10.44
N VAL A 263 -0.75 -7.42 10.31
CA VAL A 263 -1.64 -8.35 11.03
C VAL A 263 -0.79 -9.31 11.87
N ASP A 264 -1.05 -9.33 13.17
CA ASP A 264 -0.44 -10.27 14.08
C ASP A 264 -0.99 -11.68 13.82
N LYS A 265 -0.11 -12.70 13.85
CA LYS A 265 -0.49 -14.10 13.64
C LYS A 265 -1.63 -14.54 14.57
N ASN A 266 -1.68 -13.98 15.79
CA ASN A 266 -2.66 -14.34 16.82
C ASN A 266 -3.82 -13.34 16.94
N PHE A 267 -4.02 -12.46 15.95
CA PHE A 267 -5.05 -11.42 16.00
C PHE A 267 -6.43 -11.95 16.45
N ILE A 268 -6.86 -13.10 15.92
CA ILE A 268 -8.18 -13.69 16.19
C ILE A 268 -8.15 -14.99 17.00
N LEU A 269 -7.03 -15.73 17.00
CA LEU A 269 -6.95 -17.12 17.51
C LEU A 269 -7.40 -17.30 18.97
N MET A 270 -7.52 -16.25 19.78
CA MET A 270 -7.88 -16.40 21.21
C MET A 270 -8.86 -15.36 21.75
N SER A 271 -9.51 -14.57 20.88
CA SER A 271 -10.07 -13.28 21.32
C SER A 271 -11.60 -13.24 21.46
N PHE A 272 -12.38 -14.05 20.72
CA PHE A 272 -13.86 -13.95 20.71
C PHE A 272 -14.57 -15.31 20.54
N LYS A 273 -15.07 -15.90 21.64
CA LYS A 273 -15.68 -17.24 21.63
C LYS A 273 -16.97 -17.33 20.80
N ASN A 274 -17.71 -16.23 20.66
CA ASN A 274 -19.03 -16.19 20.02
C ASN A 274 -19.02 -15.55 18.62
N LEU A 275 -17.85 -15.19 18.09
CA LEU A 275 -17.74 -14.51 16.81
C LEU A 275 -18.12 -15.47 15.67
N LYS A 276 -19.13 -15.07 14.89
CA LYS A 276 -19.62 -15.82 13.73
C LYS A 276 -19.19 -15.21 12.40
N THR A 277 -18.98 -13.90 12.38
CA THR A 277 -18.65 -13.17 11.15
C THR A 277 -17.58 -12.12 11.40
N LEU A 278 -16.54 -12.13 10.58
CA LEU A 278 -15.52 -11.09 10.48
C LEU A 278 -15.62 -10.43 9.11
N ASN A 279 -15.85 -9.12 9.07
CA ASN A 279 -15.79 -8.33 7.85
C ASN A 279 -14.55 -7.43 7.90
N LEU A 280 -13.70 -7.51 6.89
CA LEU A 280 -12.58 -6.60 6.66
C LEU A 280 -12.85 -5.81 5.38
N ASN A 281 -13.26 -4.54 5.50
CA ASN A 281 -13.44 -3.63 4.37
C ASN A 281 -12.19 -2.76 4.22
N VAL A 282 -11.28 -3.12 3.33
CA VAL A 282 -9.92 -2.57 3.29
C VAL A 282 -9.62 -1.93 1.95
N TYR A 283 -8.67 -0.99 1.96
CA TYR A 283 -8.12 -0.43 0.74
C TYR A 283 -7.05 -1.35 0.13
N LEU A 284 -6.74 -1.17 -1.15
CA LEU A 284 -5.92 -2.05 -1.97
C LEU A 284 -4.55 -2.37 -1.35
N LYS A 285 -3.85 -1.37 -0.80
CA LYS A 285 -2.54 -1.59 -0.15
C LYS A 285 -2.60 -2.62 0.99
N SER A 286 -3.71 -2.66 1.72
CA SER A 286 -3.87 -3.58 2.86
C SER A 286 -4.13 -5.03 2.43
N ILE A 287 -4.43 -5.28 1.15
CA ILE A 287 -4.67 -6.63 0.62
C ILE A 287 -3.35 -7.42 0.51
N TYR A 288 -2.26 -6.77 0.12
CA TYR A 288 -0.91 -7.37 0.15
C TYR A 288 -0.51 -7.72 1.59
N ILE A 289 -0.71 -6.80 2.54
CA ILE A 289 -0.47 -7.02 3.97
C ILE A 289 -1.22 -8.25 4.51
N ILE A 290 -2.51 -8.37 4.16
CA ILE A 290 -3.36 -9.47 4.66
C ILE A 290 -2.95 -10.83 4.08
N PHE A 291 -2.71 -10.91 2.77
CA PHE A 291 -2.60 -12.20 2.08
C PHE A 291 -1.17 -12.62 1.75
N TYR A 292 -0.25 -11.67 1.61
CA TYR A 292 1.13 -11.95 1.25
C TYR A 292 2.00 -12.08 2.49
N GLU A 293 1.94 -11.10 3.38
CA GLU A 293 2.87 -10.99 4.50
C GLU A 293 2.50 -11.88 5.68
N SER A 294 1.20 -12.02 5.91
CA SER A 294 0.68 -12.42 7.20
C SER A 294 -0.40 -13.50 7.13
N ASN A 295 -0.73 -14.04 5.96
CA ASN A 295 -1.84 -15.01 5.77
C ASN A 295 -1.84 -16.21 6.73
N LYS A 296 -0.72 -16.48 7.40
CA LYS A 296 -0.62 -17.38 8.54
C LYS A 296 -1.67 -17.11 9.61
N TRP A 297 -2.14 -15.87 9.82
CA TRP A 297 -3.24 -15.58 10.74
C TRP A 297 -4.59 -16.16 10.25
N LEU A 298 -4.80 -16.36 8.95
CA LEU A 298 -6.02 -17.02 8.45
C LEU A 298 -6.05 -18.50 8.85
N LEU A 299 -4.89 -19.18 8.90
CA LEU A 299 -4.78 -20.56 9.39
C LEU A 299 -5.17 -20.72 10.86
N THR A 300 -5.23 -19.60 11.58
CA THR A 300 -5.56 -19.56 13.00
C THR A 300 -7.06 -19.43 13.27
N LEU A 301 -7.87 -19.26 12.23
CA LEU A 301 -9.30 -19.01 12.39
C LEU A 301 -10.08 -20.31 12.59
N ASP A 302 -11.10 -20.24 13.45
CA ASP A 302 -12.09 -21.32 13.59
C ASP A 302 -12.81 -21.52 12.23
N PHE A 303 -12.91 -22.76 11.78
CA PHE A 303 -13.59 -23.14 10.54
C PHE A 303 -15.08 -22.76 10.50
N LYS A 304 -15.69 -22.48 11.66
CA LYS A 304 -17.09 -21.99 11.76
C LYS A 304 -17.22 -20.48 11.52
N LEU A 305 -16.10 -19.74 11.48
CA LEU A 305 -16.09 -18.29 11.27
C LEU A 305 -16.27 -17.97 9.79
N SER A 306 -17.26 -17.12 9.47
CA SER A 306 -17.38 -16.50 8.14
C SER A 306 -16.47 -15.28 8.07
N VAL A 307 -15.56 -15.22 7.10
CA VAL A 307 -14.60 -14.13 6.94
C VAL A 307 -14.85 -13.47 5.59
N ASN A 308 -15.27 -12.21 5.59
CA ASN A 308 -15.53 -11.46 4.37
C ASN A 308 -14.50 -10.35 4.23
N ILE A 309 -13.70 -10.40 3.18
CA ILE A 309 -12.70 -9.38 2.86
C ILE A 309 -13.20 -8.61 1.65
N ARG A 310 -13.50 -7.32 1.83
CA ARG A 310 -13.99 -6.42 0.78
C ARG A 310 -12.91 -5.40 0.46
N ILE A 311 -12.51 -5.34 -0.80
CA ILE A 311 -11.62 -4.31 -1.34
C ILE A 311 -12.48 -3.11 -1.72
N LEU A 312 -12.23 -1.98 -1.05
CA LEU A 312 -12.99 -0.74 -1.24
C LEU A 312 -12.66 -0.05 -2.56
N ASP A 313 -11.44 -0.26 -3.07
CA ASP A 313 -10.99 0.28 -4.36
C ASP A 313 -11.48 -0.59 -5.53
N GLU A 314 -11.42 -0.01 -6.74
CA GLU A 314 -11.55 -0.80 -7.97
C GLU A 314 -10.36 -1.75 -8.07
N TYR A 315 -10.65 -3.06 -8.06
CA TYR A 315 -9.63 -4.09 -8.16
C TYR A 315 -10.06 -5.11 -9.21
N THR A 316 -9.27 -5.15 -10.28
CA THR A 316 -9.52 -5.94 -11.49
C THR A 316 -9.00 -7.38 -11.38
N TYR A 317 -8.42 -7.76 -10.23
CA TYR A 317 -7.82 -9.06 -10.00
C TYR A 317 -6.78 -9.41 -11.09
N PRO A 318 -5.72 -8.61 -11.32
CA PRO A 318 -4.79 -8.86 -12.42
C PRO A 318 -4.15 -10.26 -12.30
N ASN A 319 -3.82 -10.88 -13.44
CA ASN A 319 -3.26 -12.23 -13.49
C ASN A 319 -1.97 -12.39 -12.67
N SER A 320 -1.20 -11.31 -12.52
CA SER A 320 0.01 -11.24 -11.70
C SER A 320 -0.21 -11.59 -10.23
N ASP A 321 -1.38 -11.29 -9.69
CA ASP A 321 -1.67 -11.41 -8.27
C ASP A 321 -2.11 -12.83 -7.90
N ILE A 322 -1.99 -13.79 -8.82
CA ILE A 322 -2.35 -15.19 -8.58
C ILE A 322 -1.62 -15.76 -7.36
N CYS A 323 -0.36 -15.38 -7.16
CA CYS A 323 0.46 -15.81 -6.02
C CYS A 323 -0.07 -15.28 -4.68
N LEU A 324 -0.71 -14.11 -4.67
CA LEU A 324 -1.27 -13.51 -3.47
C LEU A 324 -2.36 -14.39 -2.86
N PHE A 325 -3.17 -15.01 -3.71
CA PHE A 325 -4.31 -15.83 -3.30
C PHE A 325 -4.05 -17.34 -3.41
N TYR A 326 -2.86 -17.74 -3.87
CA TYR A 326 -2.52 -19.14 -4.11
C TYR A 326 -2.53 -19.99 -2.83
N ASN A 327 -1.86 -19.50 -1.78
CA ASN A 327 -1.69 -20.21 -0.51
C ASN A 327 -2.81 -19.94 0.49
N LEU A 328 -3.99 -19.51 0.03
CA LEU A 328 -5.08 -19.27 0.96
C LEU A 328 -5.54 -20.58 1.62
N PRO A 329 -5.70 -20.60 2.95
CA PRO A 329 -6.28 -21.74 3.61
C PRO A 329 -7.70 -21.99 3.14
N LYS A 330 -8.07 -23.27 2.99
CA LYS A 330 -9.44 -23.69 2.68
C LYS A 330 -10.36 -23.46 3.88
N ILE A 331 -10.72 -22.20 4.09
CA ILE A 331 -11.70 -21.78 5.10
C ILE A 331 -13.05 -21.75 4.41
N SER A 332 -13.97 -22.62 4.84
CA SER A 332 -15.30 -22.78 4.23
C SER A 332 -16.14 -21.49 4.21
N GLY A 333 -15.84 -20.55 5.11
CA GLY A 333 -16.49 -19.24 5.25
C GLY A 333 -15.71 -18.04 4.70
N LEU A 334 -14.54 -18.20 4.09
CA LEU A 334 -13.77 -17.08 3.53
C LEU A 334 -14.36 -16.60 2.20
N GLN A 335 -14.62 -15.31 2.09
CA GLN A 335 -15.12 -14.65 0.89
C GLN A 335 -14.31 -13.38 0.61
N ILE A 336 -13.95 -13.17 -0.65
CA ILE A 336 -13.19 -11.99 -1.09
C ILE A 336 -13.98 -11.28 -2.19
N PHE A 337 -14.22 -9.98 -2.02
CA PHE A 337 -15.02 -9.14 -2.91
C PHE A 337 -14.30 -7.84 -3.23
N SER A 338 -14.56 -7.23 -4.39
CA SER A 338 -14.16 -5.84 -4.70
C SER A 338 -15.37 -4.99 -5.05
N TYR A 339 -15.30 -3.68 -4.80
CA TYR A 339 -16.42 -2.74 -4.96
C TYR A 339 -16.91 -2.64 -6.41
N LYS A 340 -15.99 -2.74 -7.37
CA LYS A 340 -16.28 -2.97 -8.79
C LYS A 340 -15.28 -3.98 -9.34
N SER A 341 -15.78 -5.11 -9.83
CA SER A 341 -14.99 -5.97 -10.69
C SER A 341 -15.21 -5.52 -12.14
N GLY A 342 -14.14 -5.11 -12.83
CA GLY A 342 -14.23 -4.87 -14.27
C GLY A 342 -14.74 -6.11 -15.04
N PRO A 343 -15.22 -5.92 -16.29
CA PRO A 343 -15.95 -6.96 -17.06
C PRO A 343 -15.10 -8.15 -17.55
N ASN A 344 -13.84 -8.28 -17.12
CA ASN A 344 -12.93 -9.33 -17.58
C ASN A 344 -12.71 -10.39 -16.49
N CYS A 345 -12.85 -11.67 -16.85
CA CYS A 345 -12.44 -12.78 -16.02
C CYS A 345 -10.91 -12.97 -16.13
N THR A 346 -10.20 -12.88 -15.01
CA THR A 346 -8.74 -13.08 -14.92
C THR A 346 -8.42 -14.41 -14.24
N CYS A 347 -7.20 -14.93 -14.42
CA CYS A 347 -6.72 -16.16 -13.77
C CYS A 347 -6.80 -16.06 -12.24
N THR A 348 -6.47 -14.90 -11.68
CA THR A 348 -6.55 -14.63 -10.23
C THR A 348 -8.00 -14.70 -9.73
N LYS A 349 -8.95 -14.07 -10.44
CA LYS A 349 -10.38 -14.13 -10.11
C LYS A 349 -10.91 -15.57 -10.19
N TYR A 350 -10.50 -16.31 -11.23
CA TYR A 350 -10.85 -17.72 -11.40
C TYR A 350 -10.28 -18.63 -10.30
N LEU A 351 -9.01 -18.45 -9.91
CA LEU A 351 -8.38 -19.20 -8.82
C LEU A 351 -9.16 -19.04 -7.51
N ILE A 352 -9.49 -17.80 -7.15
CA ILE A 352 -10.30 -17.49 -5.96
C ILE A 352 -11.67 -18.20 -6.07
N MET A 353 -12.32 -18.14 -7.23
CA MET A 353 -13.59 -18.85 -7.45
C MET A 353 -13.47 -20.38 -7.28
N ALA A 354 -12.42 -20.97 -7.86
CA ALA A 354 -12.18 -22.41 -7.83
C ALA A 354 -11.86 -22.92 -6.43
N GLN A 355 -11.13 -22.14 -5.62
CA GLN A 355 -10.79 -22.51 -4.25
C GLN A 355 -11.99 -22.44 -3.29
N PHE A 356 -12.89 -21.47 -3.47
CA PHE A 356 -13.98 -21.20 -2.51
C PHE A 356 -15.39 -21.60 -2.99
N ASN A 357 -15.50 -22.19 -4.19
CA ASN A 357 -16.67 -22.91 -4.70
C ASN A 357 -18.00 -22.13 -4.54
N ARG A 358 -18.01 -20.83 -4.88
CA ARG A 358 -19.19 -19.95 -4.72
C ARG A 358 -19.48 -19.11 -5.97
N SER A 359 -20.78 -18.99 -6.25
CA SER A 359 -21.45 -18.55 -7.48
C SER A 359 -21.53 -17.02 -7.71
N THR A 360 -20.87 -16.19 -6.90
CA THR A 360 -21.04 -14.72 -6.95
C THR A 360 -20.39 -14.03 -8.16
N TYR A 361 -19.59 -14.76 -8.95
CA TYR A 361 -18.97 -14.26 -10.17
C TYR A 361 -19.54 -15.02 -11.38
N GLY A 362 -20.81 -14.73 -11.72
CA GLY A 362 -21.54 -15.42 -12.81
C GLY A 362 -20.91 -15.28 -14.21
N GLU A 363 -19.93 -14.37 -14.37
CA GLU A 363 -19.34 -13.98 -15.66
C GLU A 363 -18.21 -14.90 -16.16
N CYS A 364 -17.57 -15.67 -15.26
CA CYS A 364 -16.44 -16.54 -15.64
C CYS A 364 -16.83 -17.93 -16.18
N ARG A 365 -18.12 -18.18 -16.47
CA ARG A 365 -18.61 -19.52 -16.87
C ARG A 365 -18.07 -20.03 -18.21
N ASN A 366 -17.68 -19.11 -19.11
CA ASN A 366 -17.16 -19.44 -20.44
C ASN A 366 -15.64 -19.32 -20.55
N PHE A 367 -14.94 -18.98 -19.45
CA PHE A 367 -13.50 -18.82 -19.45
C PHE A 367 -12.83 -20.20 -19.39
N ARG A 368 -12.52 -20.77 -20.57
CA ARG A 368 -11.72 -21.98 -20.69
C ARG A 368 -10.24 -21.60 -20.56
N ILE A 369 -9.73 -21.65 -19.34
CA ILE A 369 -8.28 -21.71 -19.12
C ILE A 369 -7.85 -23.11 -19.59
N LYS A 370 -6.83 -23.21 -20.47
CA LYS A 370 -6.04 -24.44 -20.61
C LYS A 370 -5.56 -24.78 -19.21
N ASN A 371 -6.19 -25.74 -18.53
CA ASN A 371 -6.01 -26.08 -17.12
C ASN A 371 -4.58 -25.78 -16.63
N TYR A 372 -4.40 -24.59 -16.03
CA TYR A 372 -3.20 -24.27 -15.29
C TYR A 372 -3.44 -24.72 -13.85
N THR A 373 -2.86 -25.86 -13.51
CA THR A 373 -2.85 -26.55 -12.22
C THR A 373 -1.94 -25.83 -11.20
N PRO A 374 -1.92 -26.22 -9.91
CA PRO A 374 -0.90 -25.82 -8.94
C PRO A 374 0.53 -26.04 -9.46
N ASN A 375 0.68 -27.08 -10.27
CA ASN A 375 1.88 -27.37 -11.00
C ASN A 375 2.23 -26.24 -11.96
N ASP A 376 1.29 -25.46 -12.50
CA ASP A 376 1.53 -24.46 -13.56
C ASP A 376 2.13 -23.12 -13.11
N ALA A 377 1.85 -22.64 -11.90
CA ALA A 377 2.56 -21.51 -11.28
C ALA A 377 3.90 -21.96 -10.67
N GLU A 378 3.90 -23.17 -10.08
CA GLU A 378 5.14 -23.87 -9.76
C GLU A 378 5.92 -24.15 -11.04
N ILE A 379 5.30 -24.33 -12.21
CA ILE A 379 5.87 -24.48 -13.56
C ILE A 379 6.14 -23.12 -14.16
N ILE A 380 5.67 -21.95 -13.72
CA ILE A 380 6.24 -20.69 -14.24
C ILE A 380 7.57 -20.43 -13.53
N TYR A 381 7.62 -20.66 -12.22
CA TYR A 381 8.84 -20.58 -11.40
C TYR A 381 9.80 -21.76 -11.64
N ARG A 382 9.28 -22.98 -11.81
CA ARG A 382 9.94 -24.18 -12.34
C ARG A 382 10.06 -24.11 -13.85
N LEU A 383 9.41 -23.25 -14.62
CA LEU A 383 9.82 -23.07 -16.02
C LEU A 383 11.06 -22.22 -15.98
N ASN A 384 11.25 -21.29 -15.03
CA ASN A 384 12.56 -20.68 -14.88
C ASN A 384 13.61 -21.66 -14.32
N TYR A 385 13.29 -22.49 -13.31
CA TYR A 385 14.20 -23.49 -12.75
C TYR A 385 14.37 -24.79 -13.58
N GLU A 386 13.31 -25.39 -14.13
CA GLU A 386 13.33 -26.48 -15.12
C GLU A 386 13.64 -26.01 -16.54
N LYS A 387 13.44 -24.75 -16.99
CA LYS A 387 14.12 -24.31 -18.23
C LYS A 387 15.60 -24.19 -17.96
N LEU A 388 16.05 -23.72 -16.78
CA LEU A 388 17.45 -23.85 -16.40
C LEU A 388 17.89 -25.33 -16.39
N ALA A 389 17.15 -26.24 -15.77
CA ALA A 389 17.52 -27.67 -15.69
C ALA A 389 17.26 -28.49 -16.99
N LYS A 390 16.46 -27.98 -17.93
CA LYS A 390 16.26 -28.55 -19.29
C LYS A 390 17.25 -27.97 -20.29
N LYS A 391 17.63 -26.69 -20.15
CA LYS A 391 18.65 -26.00 -20.97
C LYS A 391 20.07 -26.37 -20.50
N PHE A 392 20.20 -26.86 -19.27
CA PHE A 392 21.43 -27.37 -18.67
C PHE A 392 21.16 -28.75 -18.04
N PRO A 393 21.52 -29.87 -18.70
CA PRO A 393 21.29 -31.20 -18.16
C PRO A 393 21.92 -31.37 -16.77
N LYS A 394 21.21 -32.08 -15.88
CA LYS A 394 21.53 -32.24 -14.44
C LYS A 394 22.99 -32.62 -14.14
N GLU A 395 23.66 -33.30 -15.06
CA GLU A 395 25.03 -33.78 -14.89
C GLU A 395 26.10 -32.74 -15.30
N ASN A 396 25.75 -31.66 -16.01
CA ASN A 396 26.70 -30.71 -16.60
C ASN A 396 26.35 -29.22 -16.42
N PHE A 397 25.47 -28.87 -15.47
CA PHE A 397 25.05 -27.49 -15.19
C PHE A 397 26.23 -26.51 -15.06
N LEU A 398 27.25 -26.86 -14.27
CA LEU A 398 28.45 -26.03 -14.08
C LEU A 398 29.29 -25.89 -15.36
N GLN A 399 29.34 -26.92 -16.22
CA GLN A 399 30.10 -26.88 -17.47
C GLN A 399 29.41 -26.02 -18.53
N GLU A 400 28.09 -26.10 -18.63
CA GLU A 400 27.32 -25.25 -19.54
C GLU A 400 27.26 -23.79 -19.08
N LEU A 401 27.21 -23.57 -17.76
CA LEU A 401 27.38 -22.26 -17.16
C LEU A 401 28.75 -21.65 -17.56
N LYS A 402 29.85 -22.40 -17.47
CA LYS A 402 31.18 -21.94 -17.92
C LYS A 402 31.24 -21.50 -19.40
N LYS A 403 30.32 -21.94 -20.26
CA LYS A 403 30.24 -21.56 -21.68
C LYS A 403 29.50 -20.24 -21.92
N LYS A 404 28.93 -19.61 -20.89
CA LYS A 404 28.17 -18.36 -20.99
C LYS A 404 29.06 -17.16 -20.63
N PRO A 405 28.70 -15.95 -21.09
CA PRO A 405 29.57 -14.78 -20.98
C PRO A 405 29.58 -14.13 -19.58
N PHE A 406 29.16 -14.84 -18.53
CA PHE A 406 29.33 -14.32 -17.17
C PHE A 406 30.73 -14.64 -16.63
N THR A 407 31.14 -13.87 -15.62
CA THR A 407 32.46 -14.01 -15.02
C THR A 407 32.49 -15.15 -14.02
N GLY A 408 31.47 -15.25 -13.17
CA GLY A 408 31.43 -16.26 -12.12
C GLY A 408 30.06 -16.42 -11.48
N PHE A 409 30.01 -17.36 -10.54
CA PHE A 409 28.85 -17.59 -9.70
C PHE A 409 29.26 -18.13 -8.34
N PHE A 410 28.43 -17.89 -7.34
CA PHE A 410 28.53 -18.48 -6.01
C PHE A 410 27.30 -19.32 -5.72
N VAL A 411 27.49 -20.46 -5.06
CA VAL A 411 26.42 -21.40 -4.67
C VAL A 411 26.54 -21.69 -3.18
N LEU A 412 25.40 -21.79 -2.49
CA LEU A 412 25.28 -22.35 -1.14
C LEU A 412 24.49 -23.66 -1.21
N ASN A 413 24.98 -24.71 -0.53
CA ASN A 413 24.41 -26.06 -0.51
C ASN A 413 24.40 -26.64 0.93
N ASP A 414 23.59 -27.68 1.15
CA ASP A 414 23.44 -28.32 2.48
C ASP A 414 24.62 -29.24 2.87
N GLN A 415 25.57 -29.51 1.98
CA GLN A 415 26.64 -30.50 2.20
C GLN A 415 28.01 -29.96 1.74
N ASN A 416 29.04 -30.18 2.57
CA ASN A 416 30.46 -29.91 2.28
C ASN A 416 31.06 -30.83 1.18
N ASN A 417 30.26 -31.31 0.23
CA ASN A 417 30.73 -32.16 -0.86
C ASN A 417 31.21 -31.30 -2.05
N GLU A 418 32.32 -31.70 -2.67
CA GLU A 418 32.89 -31.05 -3.86
C GLU A 418 31.98 -31.16 -5.10
N THR A 419 31.04 -32.10 -5.11
CA THR A 419 30.06 -32.28 -6.19
C THR A 419 28.73 -31.60 -5.88
N ILE A 420 28.39 -30.56 -6.66
CA ILE A 420 27.14 -29.80 -6.53
C ILE A 420 26.01 -30.53 -7.27
N HIS A 421 25.09 -31.14 -6.53
CA HIS A 421 23.80 -31.58 -7.06
C HIS A 421 22.76 -30.46 -6.93
N LEU A 422 22.07 -30.13 -8.03
CA LEU A 422 21.03 -29.08 -8.08
C LEU A 422 19.97 -29.22 -6.97
N ASP A 423 19.59 -30.45 -6.63
CA ASP A 423 18.59 -30.73 -5.59
C ASP A 423 19.04 -30.29 -4.18
N ASN A 424 20.35 -30.11 -3.97
CA ASN A 424 20.96 -29.69 -2.71
C ASN A 424 21.28 -28.19 -2.65
N VAL A 425 21.04 -27.43 -3.72
CA VAL A 425 21.31 -25.99 -3.78
C VAL A 425 20.25 -25.21 -3.01
N GLN A 426 20.71 -24.41 -2.05
CA GLN A 426 19.85 -23.54 -1.25
C GLN A 426 19.75 -22.12 -1.84
N SER A 427 20.81 -21.62 -2.45
CA SER A 427 20.82 -20.33 -3.14
C SER A 427 22.01 -20.20 -4.08
N TYR A 428 21.91 -19.27 -5.04
CA TYR A 428 23.04 -18.89 -5.88
C TYR A 428 23.04 -17.39 -6.18
N LEU A 429 24.21 -16.87 -6.55
CA LEU A 429 24.42 -15.54 -7.10
C LEU A 429 25.24 -15.68 -8.38
N LEU A 430 24.77 -15.10 -9.48
CA LEU A 430 25.46 -14.99 -10.76
C LEU A 430 25.97 -13.56 -10.94
N PHE A 431 27.17 -13.38 -11.49
CA PHE A 431 27.71 -12.05 -11.78
C PHE A 431 28.62 -12.05 -13.00
N TYR A 432 28.76 -10.90 -13.62
CA TYR A 432 29.74 -10.66 -14.68
C TYR A 432 30.55 -9.41 -14.39
N ASN A 433 31.76 -9.35 -14.93
CA ASN A 433 32.55 -8.13 -14.87
C ASN A 433 32.04 -7.20 -15.96
N SER A 434 31.81 -5.97 -15.58
CA SER A 434 31.32 -4.89 -16.41
C SER A 434 32.35 -3.77 -16.41
N TYR A 435 32.09 -2.76 -17.23
CA TYR A 435 32.87 -1.56 -17.29
C TYR A 435 32.01 -0.39 -16.83
N SER A 436 32.62 0.56 -16.12
CA SER A 436 32.04 1.87 -15.92
C SER A 436 33.02 2.97 -16.30
N SER A 437 32.54 3.92 -17.06
CA SER A 437 33.23 5.16 -17.42
C SER A 437 33.52 6.06 -16.21
N TRP A 438 32.82 5.86 -15.09
CA TRP A 438 32.98 6.63 -13.85
C TRP A 438 34.02 6.01 -12.91
N ASP A 439 33.97 4.69 -12.77
CA ASP A 439 34.67 3.95 -11.71
C ASP A 439 35.66 2.87 -12.23
N ASN A 440 35.83 2.71 -13.55
CA ASN A 440 36.62 1.66 -14.24
C ASN A 440 35.98 0.25 -14.17
N ARG A 441 36.71 -0.77 -13.70
CA ARG A 441 36.25 -2.15 -13.65
C ARG A 441 35.17 -2.32 -12.61
N THR A 442 34.00 -2.77 -13.04
CA THR A 442 32.88 -3.04 -12.13
C THR A 442 32.48 -4.51 -12.21
N ALA A 443 31.68 -4.96 -11.26
CA ALA A 443 30.97 -6.22 -11.40
C ALA A 443 29.48 -5.95 -11.30
N HIS A 444 28.70 -6.65 -12.11
CA HIS A 444 27.26 -6.55 -12.10
C HIS A 444 26.67 -7.86 -11.60
N ILE A 445 25.90 -7.81 -10.51
CA ILE A 445 25.10 -8.95 -10.07
C ILE A 445 24.05 -9.19 -11.16
N PHE A 446 24.12 -10.35 -11.79
CA PHE A 446 23.25 -10.69 -12.89
C PHE A 446 21.92 -11.25 -12.40
N ASP A 447 22.00 -12.20 -11.48
CA ASP A 447 20.83 -12.88 -10.94
C ASP A 447 21.14 -13.41 -9.54
N ILE A 448 20.10 -13.47 -8.72
CA ILE A 448 20.18 -14.08 -7.41
C ILE A 448 18.92 -14.89 -7.16
N TRP A 449 19.11 -16.09 -6.64
CA TRP A 449 18.02 -17.01 -6.40
C TRP A 449 18.15 -17.66 -5.04
N PHE A 450 16.99 -17.87 -4.40
CA PHE A 450 16.85 -18.56 -3.14
C PHE A 450 15.84 -19.68 -3.28
N LYS A 451 16.13 -20.82 -2.65
CA LYS A 451 15.21 -21.94 -2.56
C LYS A 451 13.89 -21.47 -1.92
N PRO A 452 12.74 -21.75 -2.55
CA PRO A 452 11.45 -21.23 -2.08
C PRO A 452 11.09 -21.62 -0.64
N SER A 453 11.60 -22.76 -0.16
CA SER A 453 11.35 -23.27 1.20
C SER A 453 12.05 -22.47 2.30
N LEU A 454 13.02 -21.62 1.97
CA LEU A 454 13.74 -20.81 2.96
C LEU A 454 12.85 -19.72 3.55
N THR A 455 12.97 -19.51 4.86
CA THR A 455 12.43 -18.36 5.57
C THR A 455 13.10 -17.06 5.13
N ASN A 456 12.49 -15.91 5.42
CA ASN A 456 13.07 -14.61 5.05
C ASN A 456 14.41 -14.35 5.76
N ASP A 457 14.56 -14.80 7.00
CA ASP A 457 15.80 -14.60 7.78
C ASP A 457 16.93 -15.47 7.21
N GLU A 458 16.62 -16.69 6.75
CA GLU A 458 17.57 -17.55 6.03
C GLU A 458 17.97 -16.93 4.68
N LYS A 459 17.02 -16.40 3.91
CA LYS A 459 17.31 -15.69 2.65
C LYS A 459 18.21 -14.49 2.87
N TYR A 460 17.96 -13.69 3.91
CA TYR A 460 18.79 -12.55 4.28
C TYR A 460 20.21 -12.97 4.69
N SER A 461 20.32 -14.04 5.49
CA SER A 461 21.63 -14.62 5.86
C SER A 461 22.40 -15.12 4.63
N PHE A 462 21.72 -15.82 3.72
CA PHE A 462 22.34 -16.36 2.50
C PHE A 462 22.72 -15.26 1.50
N LEU A 463 21.91 -14.21 1.38
CA LEU A 463 22.24 -13.02 0.61
C LEU A 463 23.55 -12.42 1.12
N ASN A 464 23.67 -12.19 2.43
CA ASN A 464 24.87 -11.64 3.04
C ASN A 464 26.11 -12.50 2.76
N GLN A 465 25.99 -13.82 2.86
CA GLN A 465 27.10 -14.74 2.57
C GLN A 465 27.52 -14.70 1.09
N LEU A 466 26.56 -14.72 0.16
CA LEU A 466 26.83 -14.67 -1.28
C LEU A 466 27.46 -13.33 -1.69
N VAL A 467 26.93 -12.21 -1.20
CA VAL A 467 27.47 -10.86 -1.45
C VAL A 467 28.86 -10.69 -0.84
N SER A 468 29.10 -11.22 0.37
CA SER A 468 30.43 -11.19 0.98
C SER A 468 31.47 -11.94 0.14
N LYS A 469 31.10 -13.09 -0.46
CA LYS A 469 31.98 -13.80 -1.40
C LYS A 469 32.26 -12.97 -2.66
N LEU A 470 31.26 -12.24 -3.15
CA LEU A 470 31.43 -11.32 -4.28
C LEU A 470 32.35 -10.14 -3.92
N PHE A 471 32.28 -9.62 -2.69
CA PHE A 471 33.20 -8.57 -2.23
C PHE A 471 34.65 -9.05 -2.21
N VAL A 472 34.90 -10.27 -1.70
CA VAL A 472 36.24 -10.88 -1.74
C VAL A 472 36.72 -11.03 -3.18
N TYR A 473 35.89 -11.57 -4.08
CA TYR A 473 36.22 -11.66 -5.50
C TYR A 473 36.55 -10.30 -6.10
N ALA A 474 35.72 -9.28 -5.86
CA ALA A 474 35.89 -7.96 -6.41
C ALA A 474 37.20 -7.32 -5.94
N ARG A 475 37.49 -7.39 -4.64
CA ARG A 475 38.75 -6.92 -4.05
C ARG A 475 39.96 -7.59 -4.68
N ASP A 476 39.95 -8.92 -4.78
CA ASP A 476 41.09 -9.70 -5.26
C ASP A 476 41.33 -9.49 -6.78
N ASN A 477 40.34 -8.97 -7.52
CA ASN A 477 40.44 -8.67 -8.96
C ASN A 477 40.48 -7.17 -9.28
N LEU A 478 40.64 -6.30 -8.27
CA LEU A 478 40.64 -4.83 -8.43
C LEU A 478 39.38 -4.32 -9.16
N ILE A 479 38.22 -4.83 -8.75
CA ILE A 479 36.91 -4.45 -9.24
C ILE A 479 36.23 -3.56 -8.21
N ASP A 480 35.75 -2.40 -8.66
CA ASP A 480 35.16 -1.38 -7.82
C ASP A 480 34.35 -0.39 -8.69
N PRO A 481 33.03 -0.18 -8.50
CA PRO A 481 32.07 -0.78 -7.56
C PRO A 481 31.37 -2.06 -8.07
N ILE A 482 30.43 -2.59 -7.27
CA ILE A 482 29.49 -3.66 -7.70
C ILE A 482 28.10 -3.05 -7.93
N ASN A 483 27.56 -3.23 -9.13
CA ASN A 483 26.22 -2.78 -9.52
C ASN A 483 25.20 -3.93 -9.51
N TYR A 484 23.94 -3.61 -9.31
CA TYR A 484 22.84 -4.56 -9.45
C TYR A 484 21.56 -3.86 -9.95
N HIS A 485 21.07 -4.27 -11.11
CA HIS A 485 19.72 -3.93 -11.58
C HIS A 485 18.69 -4.88 -10.97
N ILE A 486 17.66 -4.30 -10.36
CA ILE A 486 16.61 -5.07 -9.70
C ILE A 486 15.25 -4.60 -10.18
N LEU A 487 14.44 -5.54 -10.66
CA LEU A 487 13.04 -5.27 -10.97
C LEU A 487 12.26 -5.06 -9.66
N GLU A 488 11.99 -3.80 -9.32
CA GLU A 488 10.94 -3.34 -8.43
C GLU A 488 9.55 -3.70 -9.01
N CYS A 489 9.20 -4.99 -8.97
CA CYS A 489 7.84 -5.40 -9.29
C CYS A 489 6.86 -4.66 -8.36
N LYS A 490 6.03 -3.76 -8.91
CA LYS A 490 4.83 -3.20 -8.24
C LYS A 490 3.89 -4.26 -7.63
N GLN A 491 4.10 -5.54 -7.95
CA GLN A 491 3.29 -6.70 -7.57
C GLN A 491 3.98 -7.65 -6.58
N ASN A 492 5.22 -7.36 -6.15
CA ASN A 492 6.02 -8.24 -5.30
C ASN A 492 6.73 -7.47 -4.17
N GLU A 493 5.94 -6.80 -3.33
CA GLU A 493 6.42 -6.00 -2.18
C GLU A 493 7.32 -6.78 -1.17
N PHE A 494 7.40 -8.13 -1.15
CA PHE A 494 8.07 -8.86 -0.05
C PHE A 494 9.47 -9.39 -0.28
N LEU A 495 9.85 -9.72 -1.52
CA LEU A 495 11.25 -10.10 -1.75
C LEU A 495 12.14 -8.86 -1.66
N LEU A 496 11.59 -7.67 -1.94
CA LEU A 496 12.34 -6.44 -2.12
C LEU A 496 12.30 -5.51 -0.90
N GLU A 497 11.17 -5.38 -0.19
CA GLU A 497 11.15 -4.60 1.07
C GLU A 497 11.92 -5.29 2.21
N ARG A 498 12.21 -6.60 2.11
CA ARG A 498 13.00 -7.32 3.14
C ARG A 498 14.44 -7.62 2.78
N LEU A 499 14.79 -7.74 1.50
CA LEU A 499 16.20 -7.67 1.12
C LEU A 499 16.53 -6.18 1.05
N GLN A 500 16.65 -5.55 2.22
CA GLN A 500 17.06 -4.16 2.32
C GLN A 500 18.50 -4.08 1.83
N TRP A 501 18.67 -3.94 0.51
CA TRP A 501 19.98 -3.77 -0.13
C TRP A 501 20.74 -2.63 0.54
N GLU A 502 20.02 -1.59 0.95
CA GLU A 502 20.50 -0.49 1.79
C GLU A 502 21.05 -0.97 3.17
N GLU A 503 20.43 -1.94 3.86
CA GLU A 503 20.95 -2.49 5.14
C GLU A 503 22.25 -3.26 4.97
N ILE A 504 22.44 -3.95 3.85
CA ILE A 504 23.70 -4.66 3.55
C ILE A 504 24.76 -3.75 2.92
N GLY A 505 24.41 -2.47 2.68
CA GLY A 505 25.32 -1.39 2.31
C GLY A 505 25.34 -1.01 0.83
N ALA A 506 24.31 -1.37 0.07
CA ALA A 506 24.09 -0.83 -1.27
C ALA A 506 23.43 0.56 -1.20
N ILE A 507 23.61 1.35 -2.25
CA ILE A 507 22.98 2.66 -2.44
C ILE A 507 21.98 2.50 -3.59
N ASP A 508 20.72 2.91 -3.38
CA ASP A 508 19.71 2.98 -4.45
C ASP A 508 19.96 4.24 -5.30
N LEU A 509 20.61 4.06 -6.45
CA LEU A 509 20.96 5.16 -7.35
C LEU A 509 19.71 5.70 -8.07
N SER A 510 18.73 4.87 -8.38
CA SER A 510 17.47 5.31 -8.98
C SER A 510 16.69 6.24 -8.05
N LYS A 511 16.72 5.99 -6.74
CA LYS A 511 16.07 6.82 -5.72
C LYS A 511 16.90 8.06 -5.36
N ASN A 512 18.20 7.92 -5.21
CA ASN A 512 19.05 8.99 -4.67
C ASN A 512 19.59 9.95 -5.74
N GLU A 513 19.80 9.46 -6.96
CA GLU A 513 20.43 10.22 -8.06
C GLU A 513 19.53 10.33 -9.30
N GLY A 514 18.39 9.62 -9.32
CA GLY A 514 17.42 9.72 -10.42
C GLY A 514 17.76 8.89 -11.65
N TRP A 515 18.53 7.81 -11.52
CA TRP A 515 18.85 6.93 -12.65
C TRP A 515 17.63 6.13 -13.13
N LEU A 516 17.32 6.27 -14.42
CA LEU A 516 16.32 5.53 -15.17
C LEU A 516 16.99 4.50 -16.08
N ILE A 517 16.41 3.30 -16.20
CA ILE A 517 16.90 2.29 -17.14
C ILE A 517 15.97 2.19 -18.35
N TYR A 518 16.54 2.37 -19.53
CA TYR A 518 15.84 2.22 -20.81
C TYR A 518 16.29 0.95 -21.54
N GLU A 519 15.41 0.47 -22.41
CA GLU A 519 15.65 -0.70 -23.23
C GLU A 519 15.10 -0.57 -24.65
N MET A 520 15.77 -1.25 -25.58
CA MET A 520 15.21 -1.65 -26.88
C MET A 520 15.33 -3.15 -27.08
N ASP A 521 14.22 -3.81 -27.41
CA ASP A 521 14.19 -5.19 -27.89
C ASP A 521 14.61 -5.30 -29.37
N LEU A 522 14.75 -6.54 -29.86
CA LEU A 522 15.15 -6.83 -31.24
C LEU A 522 14.22 -6.21 -32.30
N GLU A 523 12.92 -6.14 -32.02
CA GLU A 523 11.95 -5.57 -32.96
C GLU A 523 12.07 -4.04 -33.00
N GLN A 524 12.19 -3.40 -31.85
CA GLN A 524 12.43 -1.96 -31.74
C GLN A 524 13.73 -1.53 -32.43
N MET A 525 14.81 -2.29 -32.24
CA MET A 525 16.08 -2.05 -32.94
C MET A 525 15.90 -2.11 -34.46
N LYS A 526 15.26 -3.17 -34.98
CA LYS A 526 15.00 -3.31 -36.42
C LYS A 526 14.08 -2.20 -36.96
N ASN A 527 13.05 -1.84 -36.22
CA ASN A 527 12.13 -0.76 -36.58
C ASN A 527 12.85 0.59 -36.66
N PHE A 528 13.77 0.87 -35.74
CA PHE A 528 14.60 2.08 -35.79
C PHE A 528 15.49 2.10 -37.03
N LEU A 529 16.19 1.00 -37.33
CA LEU A 529 17.05 0.89 -38.51
C LEU A 529 16.30 1.07 -39.84
N ASN A 530 15.00 0.74 -39.87
CA ASN A 530 14.16 0.89 -41.06
C ASN A 530 13.67 2.34 -41.32
N GLN A 531 13.96 3.31 -40.44
CA GLN A 531 13.43 4.68 -40.55
C GLN A 531 14.06 5.53 -41.67
N GLY A 532 15.11 5.03 -42.33
CA GLY A 532 15.88 5.77 -43.34
C GLY A 532 16.75 6.87 -42.70
N PHE A 533 18.04 6.87 -43.03
CA PHE A 533 19.02 7.81 -42.46
C PHE A 533 19.71 8.55 -43.60
N SER A 534 19.66 9.88 -43.56
CA SER A 534 20.42 10.72 -44.48
C SER A 534 21.88 10.77 -44.02
N LYS A 535 22.81 10.59 -44.96
CA LYS A 535 24.24 10.79 -44.68
C LYS A 535 24.47 12.26 -44.29
N LEU A 536 25.14 12.50 -43.17
CA LEU A 536 25.61 13.84 -42.82
C LEU A 536 26.89 14.10 -43.60
N ASN A 537 26.89 15.14 -44.41
CA ASN A 537 28.12 15.65 -45.00
C ASN A 537 28.96 16.27 -43.88
N ASN A 538 30.29 16.14 -43.95
CA ASN A 538 31.26 16.74 -43.02
C ASN A 538 31.41 16.06 -41.66
N PHE A 539 30.87 14.86 -41.47
CA PHE A 539 31.07 14.07 -40.27
C PHE A 539 31.38 12.62 -40.63
N ASP A 540 32.25 12.00 -39.83
CA ASP A 540 32.57 10.58 -39.95
C ASP A 540 32.28 9.85 -38.64
N ILE A 541 31.78 8.64 -38.73
CA ILE A 541 31.50 7.78 -37.57
C ILE A 541 32.14 6.44 -37.85
N SER A 542 33.02 6.02 -36.94
CA SER A 542 33.78 4.79 -37.11
C SER A 542 34.07 4.14 -35.77
N LYS A 543 34.47 2.86 -35.83
CA LYS A 543 34.99 2.16 -34.66
C LYS A 543 36.39 2.64 -34.32
N VAL A 544 36.72 2.59 -33.05
CA VAL A 544 38.09 2.82 -32.58
C VAL A 544 39.02 1.74 -33.14
N THR A 545 39.97 2.15 -33.98
CA THR A 545 41.00 1.28 -34.56
C THR A 545 42.31 1.29 -33.78
N ASP A 546 42.66 2.43 -33.16
CA ASP A 546 43.81 2.56 -32.26
C ASP A 546 43.42 3.29 -30.96
N ILE A 547 43.19 2.52 -29.91
CA ILE A 547 42.83 3.07 -28.60
C ILE A 547 43.96 3.90 -27.97
N ASN A 548 45.23 3.71 -28.35
CA ASN A 548 46.30 4.54 -27.81
C ASN A 548 46.20 5.99 -28.29
N GLU A 549 45.77 6.18 -29.54
CA GLU A 549 45.55 7.50 -30.10
C GLU A 549 44.25 8.12 -29.57
N TYR A 550 43.16 7.36 -29.58
CA TYR A 550 41.83 7.89 -29.28
C TYR A 550 41.48 7.88 -27.79
N GLY A 551 42.10 7.04 -26.98
CA GLY A 551 41.85 6.94 -25.53
C GLY A 551 41.92 8.29 -24.80
N PRO A 552 43.00 9.09 -24.96
CA PRO A 552 43.09 10.41 -24.35
C PRO A 552 41.99 11.39 -24.81
N LYS A 553 41.57 11.30 -26.08
CA LYS A 553 40.52 12.15 -26.66
C LYS A 553 39.14 11.75 -26.11
N ILE A 554 38.86 10.45 -26.04
CA ILE A 554 37.63 9.90 -25.44
C ILE A 554 37.56 10.28 -23.95
N HIS A 555 38.65 10.09 -23.20
CA HIS A 555 38.73 10.46 -21.78
C HIS A 555 38.35 11.94 -21.55
N LYS A 556 38.82 12.85 -22.40
CA LYS A 556 38.44 14.26 -22.36
C LYS A 556 36.94 14.47 -22.55
N LEU A 557 36.31 13.78 -23.51
CA LEU A 557 34.86 13.87 -23.72
C LEU A 557 34.05 13.31 -22.55
N ILE A 558 34.53 12.24 -21.91
CA ILE A 558 33.91 11.70 -20.69
C ILE A 558 34.01 12.72 -19.56
N HIS A 559 35.15 13.39 -19.40
CA HIS A 559 35.29 14.47 -18.42
C HIS A 559 34.33 15.63 -18.71
N GLU A 560 34.20 16.07 -19.96
CA GLU A 560 33.21 17.07 -20.38
C GLU A 560 31.76 16.63 -20.06
N MET A 561 31.46 15.34 -20.22
CA MET A 561 30.18 14.76 -19.84
C MET A 561 29.96 14.77 -18.33
N SER A 562 30.98 14.44 -17.53
CA SER A 562 30.90 14.47 -16.06
C SER A 562 30.53 15.86 -15.51
N ILE A 563 31.04 16.91 -16.15
CA ILE A 563 30.70 18.31 -15.83
C ILE A 563 29.23 18.57 -16.19
N TYR A 564 28.79 18.15 -17.38
CA TYR A 564 27.40 18.30 -17.81
C TYR A 564 26.43 17.57 -16.86
N GLU A 565 26.79 16.38 -16.40
CA GLU A 565 25.98 15.56 -15.50
C GLU A 565 26.04 15.98 -14.04
N LYS A 566 26.86 16.98 -13.70
CA LYS A 566 27.10 17.44 -12.32
C LYS A 566 27.65 16.33 -11.42
N MET A 567 28.48 15.45 -12.00
CA MET A 567 29.10 14.29 -11.35
C MET A 567 30.63 14.31 -11.46
N GLU A 568 31.24 15.49 -11.67
CA GLU A 568 32.69 15.65 -11.77
C GLU A 568 33.43 15.09 -10.54
N ASP A 569 32.88 15.25 -9.34
CA ASP A 569 33.45 14.70 -8.10
C ASP A 569 33.53 13.16 -8.08
N GLN A 570 32.74 12.49 -8.93
CA GLN A 570 32.71 11.03 -9.06
C GLN A 570 33.60 10.51 -10.19
N PHE A 571 34.20 11.39 -11.00
CA PHE A 571 35.02 11.01 -12.15
C PHE A 571 36.41 10.51 -11.72
N LYS A 572 36.61 9.18 -11.69
CA LYS A 572 37.87 8.55 -11.26
C LYS A 572 38.63 7.84 -12.38
N LEU A 573 38.05 7.80 -13.58
CA LEU A 573 38.63 7.13 -14.74
C LEU A 573 39.96 7.78 -15.12
N SER A 574 41.01 6.96 -15.24
CA SER A 574 42.31 7.40 -15.76
C SER A 574 42.46 7.02 -17.24
N ILE A 575 43.26 7.78 -17.98
CA ILE A 575 43.57 7.47 -19.39
C ILE A 575 44.17 6.06 -19.53
N ASP A 576 45.13 5.72 -18.67
CA ASP A 576 45.75 4.38 -18.66
C ASP A 576 44.73 3.28 -18.33
N GLY A 577 43.82 3.54 -17.40
CA GLY A 577 42.71 2.63 -17.06
C GLY A 577 41.80 2.38 -18.26
N LEU A 578 41.34 3.45 -18.92
CA LEU A 578 40.52 3.41 -20.13
C LEU A 578 41.19 2.55 -21.22
N ILE A 579 42.45 2.86 -21.56
CA ILE A 579 43.21 2.15 -22.60
C ILE A 579 43.43 0.67 -22.22
N LYS A 580 43.81 0.41 -20.97
CA LYS A 580 44.07 -0.95 -20.48
C LYS A 580 42.82 -1.80 -20.52
N ASP A 581 41.68 -1.25 -20.13
CA ASP A 581 40.43 -2.00 -20.06
C ASP A 581 39.84 -2.26 -21.45
N TYR A 582 40.04 -1.36 -22.42
CA TYR A 582 39.74 -1.63 -23.84
C TYR A 582 40.56 -2.80 -24.41
N LYS A 583 41.83 -2.93 -24.00
CA LYS A 583 42.76 -3.97 -24.49
C LYS A 583 42.67 -5.29 -23.75
N TYR A 584 41.77 -5.44 -22.78
CA TYR A 584 41.72 -6.61 -21.92
C TYR A 584 41.49 -7.91 -22.74
N GLU A 585 42.36 -8.91 -22.53
CA GLU A 585 42.49 -10.06 -23.44
C GLU A 585 41.54 -11.23 -23.15
N ASP A 586 41.00 -11.34 -21.92
CA ASP A 586 40.26 -12.55 -21.54
C ASP A 586 38.74 -12.41 -21.77
N LYS A 587 38.26 -13.21 -22.74
CA LYS A 587 36.88 -13.48 -23.21
C LYS A 587 36.33 -12.79 -24.48
N MET A 588 37.19 -12.32 -25.38
CA MET A 588 36.92 -11.93 -26.81
C MET A 588 36.83 -10.42 -27.15
N ASN A 589 37.78 -9.63 -26.65
CA ASN A 589 38.12 -8.22 -26.91
C ASN A 589 37.51 -7.20 -25.93
N GLY A 590 38.32 -6.75 -24.98
CA GLY A 590 38.08 -5.59 -24.13
C GLY A 590 36.97 -5.76 -23.10
N PHE A 591 37.02 -4.96 -22.03
CA PHE A 591 35.86 -4.78 -21.15
C PHE A 591 34.72 -4.01 -21.85
N TYR A 592 35.05 -3.23 -22.87
CA TYR A 592 34.11 -2.45 -23.66
C TYR A 592 34.62 -2.24 -25.10
N GLU A 593 33.71 -1.87 -25.98
CA GLU A 593 33.91 -1.44 -27.35
C GLU A 593 33.62 0.06 -27.46
N ALA A 594 34.20 0.71 -28.46
CA ALA A 594 34.06 2.15 -28.65
C ALA A 594 33.80 2.53 -30.12
N MET A 595 32.84 3.44 -30.29
CA MET A 595 32.64 4.18 -31.54
C MET A 595 32.95 5.65 -31.30
N VAL A 596 33.45 6.32 -32.34
CA VAL A 596 33.88 7.72 -32.31
C VAL A 596 33.27 8.49 -33.46
N VAL A 597 33.02 9.78 -33.23
CA VAL A 597 32.48 10.73 -34.19
C VAL A 597 33.50 11.81 -34.45
N PHE A 598 33.83 12.04 -35.72
CA PHE A 598 34.74 13.09 -36.17
C PHE A 598 34.00 14.20 -36.92
N ASN A 599 34.46 15.44 -36.75
CA ASN A 599 34.09 16.55 -37.63
C ASN A 599 34.94 16.55 -38.93
N ASP A 600 34.71 17.52 -39.81
CA ASP A 600 35.45 17.75 -41.04
C ASP A 600 36.92 18.10 -40.84
N GLN A 601 37.26 18.62 -39.66
CA GLN A 601 38.63 18.94 -39.26
C GLN A 601 39.35 17.74 -38.62
N THR A 602 38.73 16.55 -38.59
CA THR A 602 39.23 15.32 -37.96
C THR A 602 39.34 15.37 -36.43
N ASP A 603 38.67 16.33 -35.79
CA ASP A 603 38.53 16.37 -34.34
C ASP A 603 37.50 15.35 -33.86
N LEU A 604 37.81 14.64 -32.78
CA LEU A 604 36.90 13.72 -32.13
C LEU A 604 35.90 14.52 -31.27
N ILE A 605 34.63 14.50 -31.67
CA ILE A 605 33.55 15.34 -31.13
C ILE A 605 32.44 14.54 -30.43
N GLY A 606 32.53 13.22 -30.44
CA GLY A 606 31.56 12.35 -29.79
C GLY A 606 32.02 10.90 -29.76
N HIS A 607 31.37 10.11 -28.91
CA HIS A 607 31.69 8.70 -28.73
C HIS A 607 30.51 7.90 -28.20
N ALA A 608 30.59 6.58 -28.33
CA ALA A 608 29.74 5.63 -27.63
C ALA A 608 30.59 4.51 -27.04
N LEU A 609 30.39 4.20 -25.76
CA LEU A 609 31.00 3.05 -25.08
C LEU A 609 29.92 2.01 -24.81
N TYR A 610 30.20 0.75 -25.14
CA TYR A 610 29.23 -0.33 -25.00
C TYR A 610 29.93 -1.66 -24.79
N TYR A 611 29.23 -2.61 -24.18
CA TYR A 611 29.76 -3.94 -23.96
C TYR A 611 28.66 -4.99 -24.06
N ARG A 612 29.08 -6.23 -24.27
CA ARG A 612 28.16 -7.36 -24.39
C ARG A 612 27.60 -7.75 -23.02
N THR A 613 26.30 -7.96 -22.95
CA THR A 613 25.61 -8.51 -21.78
C THR A 613 24.91 -9.83 -22.13
N TYR A 614 24.31 -10.45 -21.12
CA TYR A 614 23.57 -11.69 -21.31
C TYR A 614 22.45 -11.78 -20.28
N GLU A 615 21.28 -12.19 -20.73
CA GLU A 615 20.13 -12.53 -19.89
C GLU A 615 19.73 -13.99 -20.11
N LEU A 616 19.30 -14.69 -19.05
CA LEU A 616 18.98 -16.11 -19.13
C LEU A 616 17.82 -16.40 -20.08
N GLU A 617 16.81 -15.55 -20.08
CA GLU A 617 15.59 -15.69 -20.89
C GLU A 617 15.84 -15.24 -22.33
N ARG A 618 16.45 -14.07 -22.52
CA ARG A 618 16.62 -13.43 -23.82
C ARG A 618 17.95 -13.71 -24.49
N GLY A 619 18.91 -14.31 -23.80
CA GLY A 619 20.24 -14.59 -24.35
C GLY A 619 21.12 -13.35 -24.40
N VAL A 620 21.92 -13.22 -25.45
CA VAL A 620 22.93 -12.16 -25.59
C VAL A 620 22.25 -10.79 -25.75
N GLY A 621 22.78 -9.78 -25.05
CA GLY A 621 22.39 -8.38 -25.16
C GLY A 621 23.60 -7.45 -25.33
N CYS A 622 23.33 -6.15 -25.43
CA CYS A 622 24.32 -5.06 -25.37
C CYS A 622 23.94 -4.14 -24.21
N TYR A 623 24.91 -3.66 -23.44
CA TYR A 623 24.74 -2.53 -22.54
C TYR A 623 25.53 -1.34 -23.06
N ILE A 624 24.91 -0.17 -23.03
CA ILE A 624 25.51 1.08 -23.50
C ILE A 624 25.89 1.85 -22.25
N GLU A 625 27.20 1.92 -22.02
CA GLU A 625 27.76 2.63 -20.88
C GLU A 625 27.68 4.13 -21.12
N GLU A 626 27.96 4.59 -22.35
CA GLU A 626 27.91 6.01 -22.68
C GLU A 626 27.49 6.27 -24.12
N LEU A 627 26.85 7.41 -24.33
CA LEU A 627 26.56 7.99 -25.64
C LEU A 627 26.67 9.51 -25.54
N TYR A 628 27.72 10.09 -26.11
CA TYR A 628 28.00 11.51 -25.97
C TYR A 628 28.30 12.19 -27.31
N ILE A 629 27.79 13.40 -27.46
CA ILE A 629 28.15 14.35 -28.52
C ILE A 629 28.42 15.70 -27.83
N GLN A 630 29.53 16.33 -28.18
CA GLN A 630 29.91 17.66 -27.70
C GLN A 630 28.79 18.68 -27.95
N GLU A 631 28.62 19.61 -27.00
CA GLU A 631 27.46 20.51 -26.96
C GLU A 631 27.25 21.29 -28.28
N ASN A 632 28.34 21.80 -28.86
CA ASN A 632 28.32 22.59 -30.10
C ASN A 632 27.87 21.80 -31.34
N TYR A 633 27.87 20.46 -31.28
CA TYR A 633 27.50 19.57 -32.38
C TYR A 633 26.15 18.86 -32.14
N ARG A 634 25.45 19.18 -31.04
CA ARG A 634 24.12 18.64 -30.76
C ARG A 634 23.07 19.23 -31.69
N ARG A 635 21.94 18.54 -31.83
CA ARG A 635 20.80 18.91 -32.72
C ARG A 635 21.13 18.93 -34.22
N MET A 636 22.30 18.44 -34.64
CA MET A 636 22.68 18.26 -36.04
C MET A 636 22.35 16.86 -36.60
N GLY A 637 21.70 16.01 -35.80
CA GLY A 637 21.37 14.62 -36.18
C GLY A 637 22.45 13.59 -35.85
N LEU A 638 23.64 14.01 -35.41
CA LEU A 638 24.77 13.13 -35.12
C LEU A 638 24.46 12.03 -34.11
N GLY A 639 23.77 12.35 -33.01
CA GLY A 639 23.37 11.34 -32.02
C GLY A 639 22.49 10.24 -32.62
N LYS A 640 21.61 10.57 -33.58
CA LYS A 640 20.74 9.60 -34.25
C LYS A 640 21.54 8.67 -35.18
N ILE A 641 22.58 9.20 -35.85
CA ILE A 641 23.45 8.38 -36.70
C ILE A 641 24.38 7.52 -35.85
N LEU A 642 25.00 8.07 -34.80
CA LEU A 642 25.83 7.30 -33.88
C LEU A 642 25.03 6.14 -33.25
N TRP A 643 23.78 6.39 -32.86
CA TRP A 643 22.88 5.36 -32.34
C TRP A 643 22.57 4.25 -33.35
N LYS A 644 22.38 4.61 -34.63
CA LYS A 644 22.17 3.66 -35.72
C LYS A 644 23.40 2.77 -35.90
N GLU A 645 24.58 3.36 -36.04
CA GLU A 645 25.84 2.62 -36.21
C GLU A 645 26.08 1.68 -35.01
N LEU A 646 25.81 2.16 -33.79
CA LEU A 646 25.91 1.36 -32.57
C LEU A 646 24.98 0.14 -32.59
N ILE A 647 23.70 0.32 -32.95
CA ILE A 647 22.73 -0.78 -33.06
C ILE A 647 23.18 -1.80 -34.13
N GLU A 648 23.58 -1.32 -35.31
CA GLU A 648 24.06 -2.18 -36.39
C GLU A 648 25.27 -3.00 -35.93
N ASP A 649 26.18 -2.41 -35.19
CA ASP A 649 27.33 -3.13 -34.69
C ASP A 649 27.01 -4.17 -33.61
N CYS A 650 26.20 -3.80 -32.60
CA CYS A 650 25.77 -4.78 -31.59
C CYS A 650 25.07 -5.99 -32.26
N LEU A 651 24.22 -5.74 -33.27
CA LEU A 651 23.55 -6.80 -34.03
C LEU A 651 24.53 -7.65 -34.84
N GLN A 652 25.45 -7.04 -35.57
CA GLN A 652 26.41 -7.75 -36.43
C GLN A 652 27.44 -8.54 -35.62
N LYS A 653 28.01 -7.94 -34.58
CA LYS A 653 29.14 -8.51 -33.83
C LYS A 653 28.69 -9.52 -32.78
N PHE A 654 27.60 -9.24 -32.06
CA PHE A 654 27.19 -10.06 -30.91
C PHE A 654 25.89 -10.85 -31.13
N ASN A 655 25.14 -10.57 -32.21
CA ASN A 655 23.82 -11.13 -32.45
C ASN A 655 22.88 -10.92 -31.24
N VAL A 656 22.79 -9.66 -30.80
CA VAL A 656 22.02 -9.26 -29.61
C VAL A 656 20.52 -9.39 -29.81
N ASN A 657 19.80 -9.69 -28.73
CA ASN A 657 18.34 -9.72 -28.68
C ASN A 657 17.73 -8.49 -28.00
N TYR A 658 18.55 -7.70 -27.30
CA TYR A 658 18.14 -6.47 -26.62
C TYR A 658 19.33 -5.53 -26.38
N MET A 659 19.05 -4.25 -26.13
CA MET A 659 19.99 -3.23 -25.69
C MET A 659 19.46 -2.50 -24.45
N GLN A 660 20.30 -2.23 -23.46
CA GLN A 660 19.94 -1.53 -22.22
C GLN A 660 20.96 -0.43 -21.88
N TRP A 661 20.51 0.62 -21.18
CA TRP A 661 21.36 1.70 -20.69
C TRP A 661 20.70 2.47 -19.56
N ALA A 662 21.50 3.18 -18.76
CA ALA A 662 21.04 4.08 -17.73
C ALA A 662 21.07 5.55 -18.22
N VAL A 663 20.13 6.37 -17.76
CA VAL A 663 20.07 7.81 -18.03
C VAL A 663 19.51 8.54 -16.82
N LEU A 664 20.06 9.71 -16.49
CA LEU A 664 19.56 10.55 -15.41
C LEU A 664 18.20 11.16 -15.77
N ASP A 665 17.23 11.11 -14.85
CA ASP A 665 15.85 11.58 -15.04
C ASP A 665 15.74 13.05 -15.44
N TRP A 666 16.64 13.89 -14.93
CA TRP A 666 16.68 15.32 -15.24
C TRP A 666 17.25 15.62 -16.63
N ASN A 667 17.95 14.66 -17.26
CA ASN A 667 18.51 14.82 -18.60
C ASN A 667 17.42 14.63 -19.68
N SER A 668 16.45 15.54 -19.66
CA SER A 668 15.29 15.55 -20.57
C SER A 668 15.69 15.53 -22.05
N SER A 669 16.86 16.06 -22.42
CA SER A 669 17.36 15.97 -23.79
C SER A 669 17.67 14.53 -24.20
N ALA A 670 18.35 13.76 -23.34
CA ALA A 670 18.67 12.36 -23.60
C ALA A 670 17.42 11.47 -23.51
N VAL A 671 16.58 11.66 -22.50
CA VAL A 671 15.31 10.95 -22.35
C VAL A 671 14.43 11.09 -23.60
N ASN A 672 14.20 12.33 -24.05
CA ASN A 672 13.41 12.58 -25.27
C ASN A 672 14.07 12.01 -26.53
N PHE A 673 15.41 11.95 -26.58
CA PHE A 673 16.13 11.34 -27.68
C PHE A 673 15.86 9.83 -27.74
N TYR A 674 16.01 9.12 -26.63
CA TYR A 674 15.80 7.68 -26.55
C TYR A 674 14.36 7.27 -26.85
N GLU A 675 13.38 7.98 -26.30
CA GLU A 675 11.96 7.72 -26.57
C GLU A 675 11.62 7.91 -28.04
N LYS A 676 12.18 8.93 -28.70
CA LYS A 676 12.03 9.13 -30.16
C LYS A 676 12.71 8.05 -30.99
N CYS A 677 13.78 7.43 -30.48
CA CYS A 677 14.40 6.26 -31.10
C CYS A 677 13.55 4.98 -30.91
N GLY A 678 12.48 5.03 -30.12
CA GLY A 678 11.58 3.90 -29.86
C GLY A 678 11.95 3.08 -28.62
N ALA A 679 12.85 3.58 -27.77
CA ALA A 679 13.19 2.95 -26.51
C ALA A 679 12.03 3.00 -25.50
N LYS A 680 11.98 2.01 -24.61
CA LYS A 680 11.00 1.93 -23.52
C LYS A 680 11.69 2.10 -22.18
N LEU A 681 11.09 2.91 -21.31
CA LEU A 681 11.47 2.98 -19.91
C LEU A 681 11.07 1.68 -19.21
N LEU A 682 12.00 1.09 -18.47
CA LEU A 682 11.70 0.02 -17.54
C LEU A 682 11.26 0.64 -16.20
N GLU A 683 10.00 1.08 -16.11
CA GLU A 683 9.43 1.89 -14.99
C GLU A 683 9.68 1.30 -13.58
N ASN A 684 9.91 0.01 -13.53
CA ASN A 684 10.00 -0.80 -12.34
C ASN A 684 11.41 -1.35 -12.15
N LEU A 685 12.44 -0.86 -12.86
CA LEU A 685 13.81 -1.33 -12.68
C LEU A 685 14.60 -0.30 -11.88
N ARG A 686 15.14 -0.71 -10.73
CA ARG A 686 16.00 0.09 -9.86
C ARG A 686 17.45 -0.31 -10.02
N LEU A 687 18.34 0.68 -9.99
CA LEU A 687 19.78 0.48 -9.99
C LEU A 687 20.33 0.65 -8.56
N PHE A 688 20.94 -0.41 -8.04
CA PHE A 688 21.66 -0.41 -6.77
C PHE A 688 23.17 -0.50 -7.01
N ARG A 689 23.96 0.12 -6.13
CA ARG A 689 25.44 0.07 -6.16
C ARG A 689 26.02 -0.17 -4.77
N PHE A 690 26.93 -1.13 -4.66
CA PHE A 690 27.81 -1.24 -3.48
C PHE A 690 29.07 -0.40 -3.72
N PRO A 691 29.31 0.64 -2.90
CA PRO A 691 30.46 1.51 -3.06
C PRO A 691 31.77 0.82 -2.66
N SER A 692 32.88 1.33 -3.18
CA SER A 692 34.27 0.93 -2.90
C SER A 692 34.53 0.61 -1.43
N ASN A 693 34.28 1.59 -0.56
CA ASN A 693 34.52 1.49 0.88
C ASN A 693 33.76 0.33 1.53
N ARG A 694 32.64 -0.13 0.95
CA ARG A 694 31.89 -1.28 1.43
C ARG A 694 32.52 -2.59 1.02
N ILE A 695 33.14 -2.67 -0.16
CA ILE A 695 33.83 -3.87 -0.67
C ILE A 695 35.09 -4.16 0.15
N TYR A 696 35.84 -3.11 0.54
CA TYR A 696 37.11 -3.24 1.27
C TYR A 696 36.97 -3.32 2.81
N LYS A 697 35.75 -3.20 3.36
CA LYS A 697 35.46 -3.27 4.79
C LYS A 697 34.86 -4.62 5.17
#